data_AF-Q0V3L9-F1
#
_entry.id   AF-Q0V3L9-F1
#
_cell.length_a   1.000
_cell.length_b   1.000
_cell.length_c   1.000
_cell.angle_alpha   90.00
_cell.angle_beta   90.00
_cell.angle_gamma   90.00
#
_symmetry.space_group_name_H-M   'P 1'
#
loop_
_entity.id
_entity.type
_entity.pdbx_description
1 polymer ?
#
loop_
_entity_poly.entity_id
_entity_poly.type
_entity_poly.pdbx_seq_one_letter_code
_entity_poly.pdbx_strand_id
1 'polypeptide(L)'
;MAQRPQGAPPFAQAPTAHSKSKWAQLKLQDLADIEQLIKKSEMYDPSGPTTRKRRAAHLKDFEFFCQEQLGLRDHAAIWDKATIVDNQKKYIGGVAIVAKGVINEKVKVGSLYQIKHTLYWWNARFVDSFSTIFLHWHNELMKFIHLVATHHQLPAESWKKNILDRCRTLMVRSVFRLTLRFIKGHRDPYKHDYVEMSRTFLYLPDCSPSPQHELDLTLTLLGQAIKRNLFPGGLDYVLSTNDFWLKVDPVVASQPVFTGANQAGSIEVNEPMRVRVVNERLRLMLIRAGLPERNTMYCFRRARIVSTKHEYGVDAARAIAGHADQSKIHESYDTVNVADIDIQAYIRSRETISREEARKIFDQASQTLYAAASTNAKGSLQAELETRLQERESEDEECVNAAKTVKSCIDNTYDLIHSLDASTELERGYTTKYTGHYKATLRSIATPEAEQVLRALEEAVYQRKLTRKKVRSVLRKVILEEIAEETKAQLKTGMAAATKGFAIAGATSGSIRQQIAQGQKEHEASTRERLNAVHALLQEHDSTDQPSHDAAEEENIDIDAYEIQDEMRNPRGEPSHWQDFNNDGVIQIVRESEQIAEGSQDRAGTSSEQSRIDFLKSFVAHTSRQSTGLICRLCVADPTASEDAKKKKWVLHRLKLHYKGSTHSRKPQLSSAFNTMQKALAGGDVPCPHCPSRLFRSSRSWLDHVEKYHAYELWIKNDSDEEDLEIEDDEMLLEGDDEGVGEEEAEEEEGSDENVQSLPFGGFDTETQDEDGDEEEWQGFDSDA
;
A
#
# COMPACT_ATOMS: atom_id res chain seq x y z
N MET A 1 -67.30 29.03 -19.95
CA MET A 1 -65.97 28.47 -19.66
C MET A 1 -65.00 28.99 -20.70
N ALA A 2 -64.07 29.87 -20.30
CA ALA A 2 -63.10 30.46 -21.22
C ALA A 2 -62.12 29.38 -21.70
N GLN A 3 -62.02 29.17 -23.01
CA GLN A 3 -61.05 28.26 -23.60
C GLN A 3 -59.64 28.84 -23.40
N ARG A 4 -58.72 28.01 -22.89
CA ARG A 4 -57.33 28.40 -22.67
C ARG A 4 -56.58 28.60 -23.99
N PRO A 5 -55.61 29.52 -24.03
CA PRO A 5 -54.66 29.58 -25.15
C PRO A 5 -53.87 28.27 -25.23
N GLN A 6 -53.75 27.71 -26.44
CA GLN A 6 -52.96 26.52 -26.71
C GLN A 6 -51.50 26.76 -26.31
N GLY A 7 -50.93 25.85 -25.50
CA GLY A 7 -49.56 25.95 -24.98
C GLY A 7 -49.45 26.35 -23.50
N ALA A 8 -50.55 26.69 -22.83
CA ALA A 8 -50.51 26.89 -21.38
C ALA A 8 -50.23 25.55 -20.67
N PRO A 9 -49.29 25.50 -19.68
CA PRO A 9 -49.01 24.28 -18.94
C PRO A 9 -50.29 23.70 -18.31
N PRO A 10 -50.42 22.36 -18.26
CA PRO A 10 -51.61 21.72 -17.72
C PRO A 10 -51.88 22.22 -16.30
N PHE A 11 -53.15 22.37 -15.93
CA PHE A 11 -53.50 22.67 -14.54
C PHE A 11 -52.85 21.63 -13.64
N ALA A 12 -52.25 22.08 -12.52
CA ALA A 12 -51.75 21.18 -11.50
C ALA A 12 -52.88 20.19 -11.14
N GLN A 13 -52.66 18.91 -11.43
CA GLN A 13 -53.63 17.89 -11.08
C GLN A 13 -53.79 17.88 -9.56
N ALA A 14 -55.01 17.70 -9.08
CA ALA A 14 -55.24 17.59 -7.64
C ALA A 14 -54.40 16.42 -7.09
N PRO A 15 -53.71 16.58 -5.94
CA PRO A 15 -52.90 15.52 -5.38
C PRO A 15 -53.77 14.28 -5.13
N THR A 16 -53.20 13.10 -5.46
CA THR A 16 -53.89 11.82 -5.29
C THR A 16 -54.30 11.60 -3.83
N ALA A 17 -55.36 10.81 -3.58
CA ALA A 17 -55.81 10.52 -2.22
C ALA A 17 -54.68 9.93 -1.35
N HIS A 18 -53.82 9.11 -1.95
CA HIS A 18 -52.61 8.58 -1.31
C HIS A 18 -51.65 9.69 -0.88
N SER A 19 -51.36 10.65 -1.77
CA SER A 19 -50.48 11.77 -1.45
C SER A 19 -51.08 12.62 -0.33
N LYS A 20 -52.39 12.92 -0.38
CA LYS A 20 -53.08 13.68 0.67
C LYS A 20 -52.99 12.98 2.03
N SER A 21 -53.14 11.65 2.06
CA SER A 21 -52.99 10.85 3.29
C SER A 21 -51.57 10.97 3.85
N LYS A 22 -50.54 10.87 3.01
CA LYS A 22 -49.14 11.04 3.43
C LYS A 22 -48.83 12.45 3.93
N TRP A 23 -49.32 13.50 3.24
CA TRP A 23 -49.14 14.88 3.71
C TRP A 23 -49.86 15.15 5.04
N ALA A 24 -50.98 14.48 5.32
CA ALA A 24 -51.69 14.59 6.58
C ALA A 24 -50.98 13.91 7.76
N GLN A 25 -49.98 13.05 7.50
CA GLN A 25 -49.16 12.40 8.51
C GLN A 25 -48.01 13.27 9.04
N LEU A 26 -47.67 14.38 8.35
CA LEU A 26 -46.67 15.34 8.83
C LEU A 26 -47.16 16.01 10.11
N LYS A 27 -46.41 15.77 11.19
CA LYS A 27 -46.64 16.39 12.49
C LYS A 27 -46.06 17.82 12.48
N LEU A 28 -46.54 18.66 13.40
CA LEU A 28 -45.99 20.00 13.63
C LEU A 28 -44.48 19.97 13.95
N GLN A 29 -44.01 18.91 14.61
CA GLN A 29 -42.59 18.70 14.89
C GLN A 29 -41.78 18.51 13.59
N ASP A 30 -42.30 17.72 12.64
CA ASP A 30 -41.64 17.48 11.35
C ASP A 30 -41.49 18.79 10.56
N LEU A 31 -42.46 19.70 10.66
CA LEU A 31 -42.38 21.03 10.05
C LEU A 31 -41.30 21.90 10.72
N ALA A 32 -41.18 21.84 12.05
CA ALA A 32 -40.11 22.55 12.77
C ALA A 32 -38.72 21.99 12.41
N ASP A 33 -38.59 20.68 12.25
CA ASP A 33 -37.35 20.03 11.82
C ASP A 33 -37.01 20.38 10.37
N ILE A 34 -38.01 20.41 9.47
CA ILE A 34 -37.85 20.90 8.10
C ILE A 34 -37.42 22.36 8.09
N GLU A 35 -37.99 23.23 8.94
CA GLU A 35 -37.54 24.63 9.07
C GLU A 35 -36.08 24.74 9.52
N GLN A 36 -35.65 23.88 10.45
CA GLN A 36 -34.24 23.80 10.84
C GLN A 36 -33.35 23.33 9.69
N LEU A 37 -33.79 22.33 8.92
CA LEU A 37 -33.07 21.83 7.74
C LEU A 37 -33.00 22.89 6.64
N ILE A 38 -34.07 23.66 6.42
CA ILE A 38 -34.07 24.79 5.48
C ILE A 38 -32.99 25.81 5.91
N LYS A 39 -32.97 26.21 7.18
CA LYS A 39 -31.93 27.12 7.71
C LYS A 39 -30.52 26.53 7.61
N LYS A 40 -30.35 25.23 7.88
CA LYS A 40 -29.05 24.54 7.74
C LYS A 40 -28.63 24.43 6.28
N SER A 41 -29.57 24.25 5.35
CA SER A 41 -29.30 24.06 3.92
C SER A 41 -28.71 25.31 3.26
N GLU A 42 -29.05 26.51 3.76
CA GLU A 42 -28.48 27.78 3.28
C GLU A 42 -26.94 27.77 3.39
N MET A 43 -26.42 27.17 4.46
CA MET A 43 -24.98 27.12 4.76
C MET A 43 -24.36 25.73 4.52
N TYR A 44 -25.14 24.76 4.04
CA TYR A 44 -24.65 23.40 3.79
C TYR A 44 -23.71 23.38 2.59
N ASP A 45 -22.51 22.83 2.80
CA ASP A 45 -21.52 22.59 1.76
C ASP A 45 -21.41 21.08 1.49
N PRO A 46 -21.89 20.59 0.32
CA PRO A 46 -21.80 19.17 -0.03
C PRO A 46 -20.37 18.72 -0.41
N SER A 47 -19.39 19.63 -0.40
CA SER A 47 -18.01 19.32 -0.79
C SER A 47 -17.27 18.54 0.30
N GLY A 48 -16.22 17.82 -0.08
CA GLY A 48 -15.39 17.05 0.87
C GLY A 48 -14.76 17.92 1.99
N PRO A 49 -14.37 17.31 3.13
CA PRO A 49 -13.91 18.02 4.33
C PRO A 49 -12.77 19.03 4.09
N THR A 50 -11.82 18.68 3.22
CA THR A 50 -10.69 19.55 2.86
C THR A 50 -11.13 20.84 2.16
N THR A 51 -12.13 20.74 1.27
CA THR A 51 -12.70 21.90 0.59
C THR A 51 -13.49 22.77 1.54
N ARG A 52 -14.28 22.17 2.45
CA ARG A 52 -15.00 22.91 3.50
C ARG A 52 -14.05 23.70 4.40
N LYS A 53 -13.00 23.04 4.90
CA LYS A 53 -11.97 23.68 5.75
C LYS A 53 -11.28 24.84 5.04
N ARG A 54 -10.90 24.66 3.77
CA ARG A 54 -10.30 25.72 2.94
C ARG A 54 -11.26 26.88 2.70
N ARG A 55 -12.55 26.60 2.46
CA ARG A 55 -13.58 27.64 2.31
C ARG A 55 -13.76 28.46 3.56
N ALA A 56 -13.84 27.81 4.71
CA ALA A 56 -13.94 28.49 6.00
C ALA A 56 -12.68 29.31 6.34
N ALA A 57 -11.49 28.83 5.99
CA ALA A 57 -10.24 29.57 6.20
C ALA A 57 -10.21 30.86 5.38
N HIS A 58 -10.45 30.78 4.07
CA HIS A 58 -10.44 31.96 3.21
C HIS A 58 -11.59 32.94 3.48
N LEU A 59 -12.72 32.46 4.02
CA LEU A 59 -13.77 33.36 4.54
C LEU A 59 -13.22 34.23 5.66
N LYS A 60 -12.67 33.59 6.70
CA LYS A 60 -12.12 34.29 7.86
C LYS A 60 -11.01 35.26 7.46
N ASP A 61 -10.11 34.84 6.57
CA ASP A 61 -9.02 35.68 6.07
C ASP A 61 -9.54 36.89 5.29
N PHE A 62 -10.57 36.71 4.46
CA PHE A 62 -11.18 37.79 3.68
C PHE A 62 -11.90 38.80 4.58
N GLU A 63 -12.72 38.32 5.52
CA GLU A 63 -13.43 39.20 6.46
C GLU A 63 -12.45 39.96 7.36
N PHE A 64 -11.42 39.28 7.87
CA PHE A 64 -10.34 39.91 8.62
C PHE A 64 -9.62 40.98 7.80
N PHE A 65 -9.31 40.69 6.53
CA PHE A 65 -8.73 41.67 5.62
C PHE A 65 -9.64 42.89 5.43
N CYS A 66 -10.94 42.70 5.21
CA CYS A 66 -11.90 43.79 5.06
C CYS A 66 -12.03 44.64 6.33
N GLN A 67 -12.04 44.00 7.50
CA GLN A 67 -12.12 44.69 8.79
C GLN A 67 -10.87 45.53 9.06
N GLU A 68 -9.69 44.92 8.91
CA GLU A 68 -8.42 45.56 9.28
C GLU A 68 -7.89 46.52 8.21
N GLN A 69 -7.98 46.15 6.93
CA GLN A 69 -7.36 46.91 5.84
C GLN A 69 -8.35 47.87 5.16
N LEU A 70 -9.66 47.58 5.20
CA LEU A 70 -10.69 48.43 4.56
C LEU A 70 -11.59 49.15 5.56
N GLY A 71 -11.50 48.84 6.86
CA GLY A 71 -12.34 49.42 7.90
C GLY A 71 -13.81 48.98 7.84
N LEU A 72 -14.12 47.90 7.11
CA LEU A 72 -15.48 47.38 6.95
C LEU A 72 -15.79 46.39 8.07
N ARG A 73 -16.42 46.86 9.15
CA ARG A 73 -16.74 46.03 10.33
C ARG A 73 -18.06 45.29 10.23
N ASP A 74 -19.01 45.84 9.47
CA ASP A 74 -20.32 45.24 9.29
C ASP A 74 -20.29 44.18 8.19
N HIS A 75 -20.84 42.99 8.48
CA HIS A 75 -20.91 41.88 7.53
C HIS A 75 -21.66 42.29 6.26
N ALA A 76 -22.73 43.09 6.37
CA ALA A 76 -23.46 43.60 5.21
C ALA A 76 -22.60 44.51 4.32
N ALA A 77 -21.70 45.30 4.92
CA ALA A 77 -20.79 46.17 4.18
C ALA A 77 -19.63 45.39 3.52
N ILE A 78 -19.16 44.30 4.14
CA ILE A 78 -18.14 43.42 3.56
C ILE A 78 -18.65 42.77 2.26
N TRP A 79 -19.90 42.29 2.29
CA TRP A 79 -20.56 41.55 1.20
C TRP A 79 -21.48 42.41 0.34
N ASP A 80 -21.32 43.73 0.37
CA ASP A 80 -22.11 44.65 -0.43
C ASP A 80 -21.90 44.45 -1.94
N LYS A 81 -23.00 44.34 -2.69
CA LYS A 81 -23.01 44.06 -4.13
C LYS A 81 -22.23 45.09 -4.94
N ALA A 82 -22.24 46.37 -4.54
CA ALA A 82 -21.58 47.44 -5.28
C ALA A 82 -20.06 47.44 -5.09
N THR A 83 -19.56 46.92 -3.97
CA THR A 83 -18.14 46.98 -3.59
C THR A 83 -17.42 45.63 -3.57
N ILE A 84 -18.15 44.50 -3.61
CA ILE A 84 -17.57 43.16 -3.42
C ILE A 84 -16.46 42.82 -4.43
N VAL A 85 -16.59 43.24 -5.69
CA VAL A 85 -15.58 43.00 -6.72
C VAL A 85 -14.26 43.69 -6.36
N ASP A 86 -14.32 44.94 -5.93
CA ASP A 86 -13.13 45.72 -5.55
C ASP A 86 -12.53 45.24 -4.24
N ASN A 87 -13.37 44.88 -3.26
CA ASN A 87 -12.92 44.31 -2.00
C ASN A 87 -12.14 43.00 -2.23
N GLN A 88 -12.65 42.11 -3.09
CA GLN A 88 -11.99 40.85 -3.40
C GLN A 88 -10.74 41.02 -4.28
N LYS A 89 -10.70 42.01 -5.19
CA LYS A 89 -9.45 42.39 -5.89
C LYS A 89 -8.39 42.83 -4.89
N LYS A 90 -8.71 43.73 -3.96
CA LYS A 90 -7.77 44.20 -2.93
C LYS A 90 -7.25 43.05 -2.08
N TYR A 91 -8.13 42.14 -1.65
CA TYR A 91 -7.75 40.97 -0.89
C TYR A 91 -6.81 40.03 -1.67
N ILE A 92 -7.16 39.65 -2.90
CA ILE A 92 -6.32 38.78 -3.74
C ILE A 92 -4.96 39.44 -4.03
N GLY A 93 -4.93 40.75 -4.27
CA GLY A 93 -3.69 41.51 -4.42
C GLY A 93 -2.85 41.53 -3.14
N GLY A 94 -3.49 41.71 -1.98
CA GLY A 94 -2.83 41.62 -0.67
C GLY A 94 -2.22 40.25 -0.41
N VAL A 95 -2.95 39.17 -0.73
CA VAL A 95 -2.42 37.79 -0.64
C VAL A 95 -1.23 37.60 -1.57
N ALA A 96 -1.26 38.12 -2.80
CA ALA A 96 -0.13 38.03 -3.72
C ALA A 96 1.15 38.71 -3.22
N ILE A 97 1.01 39.75 -2.39
CA ILE A 97 2.13 40.51 -1.82
C ILE A 97 2.64 39.86 -0.53
N VAL A 98 1.74 39.47 0.37
CA VAL A 98 2.08 39.05 1.74
C VAL A 98 2.33 37.55 1.84
N ALA A 99 1.61 36.73 1.07
CA ALA A 99 1.71 35.29 1.20
C ALA A 99 3.04 34.78 0.63
N LYS A 100 3.83 34.16 1.51
CA LYS A 100 5.02 33.40 1.14
C LYS A 100 4.60 31.94 0.91
N GLY A 101 4.98 31.39 -0.23
CA GLY A 101 4.92 29.96 -0.51
C GLY A 101 5.92 29.16 0.33
N VAL A 102 5.92 27.85 0.11
CA VAL A 102 6.86 26.92 0.75
C VAL A 102 8.29 27.37 0.40
N ILE A 103 9.14 27.59 1.41
CA ILE A 103 10.55 28.06 1.27
C ILE A 103 10.68 29.53 0.81
N ASN A 104 9.89 30.45 1.39
CA ASN A 104 9.94 31.89 1.06
C ASN A 104 9.70 32.22 -0.43
N GLU A 105 9.14 31.30 -1.21
CA GLU A 105 8.79 31.53 -2.62
C GLU A 105 7.57 32.46 -2.73
N LYS A 106 7.36 33.08 -3.89
CA LYS A 106 6.13 33.85 -4.15
C LYS A 106 4.93 32.90 -4.23
N VAL A 107 3.74 33.35 -3.83
CA VAL A 107 2.51 32.56 -3.97
C VAL A 107 2.23 32.22 -5.44
N LYS A 108 1.69 31.03 -5.71
CA LYS A 108 1.35 30.59 -7.07
C LYS A 108 0.10 31.27 -7.60
N VAL A 109 0.04 31.47 -8.92
CA VAL A 109 -1.18 31.98 -9.58
C VAL A 109 -2.36 31.02 -9.34
N GLY A 110 -2.12 29.71 -9.34
CA GLY A 110 -3.13 28.70 -9.03
C GLY A 110 -3.77 28.87 -7.65
N SER A 111 -3.01 29.31 -6.64
CA SER A 111 -3.55 29.59 -5.31
C SER A 111 -4.52 30.78 -5.32
N LEU A 112 -4.24 31.82 -6.12
CA LEU A 112 -5.16 32.95 -6.29
C LEU A 112 -6.47 32.53 -6.96
N TYR A 113 -6.42 31.61 -7.94
CA TYR A 113 -7.63 31.03 -8.52
C TYR A 113 -8.42 30.16 -7.54
N GLN A 114 -7.75 29.39 -6.68
CA GLN A 114 -8.42 28.64 -5.62
C GLN A 114 -9.12 29.55 -4.60
N ILE A 115 -8.50 30.67 -4.25
CA ILE A 115 -9.12 31.70 -3.41
C ILE A 115 -10.35 32.28 -4.12
N LYS A 116 -10.26 32.64 -5.41
CA LYS A 116 -11.41 33.10 -6.20
C LYS A 116 -12.56 32.07 -6.20
N HIS A 117 -12.28 30.79 -6.43
CA HIS A 117 -13.30 29.72 -6.42
C HIS A 117 -13.93 29.51 -5.04
N THR A 118 -13.15 29.75 -4.00
CA THR A 118 -13.65 29.74 -2.63
C THR A 118 -14.58 30.93 -2.36
N LEU A 119 -14.17 32.14 -2.77
CA LEU A 119 -14.96 33.36 -2.63
C LEU A 119 -16.25 33.31 -3.46
N TYR A 120 -16.26 32.64 -4.62
CA TYR A 120 -17.48 32.37 -5.40
C TYR A 120 -18.56 31.69 -4.55
N TRP A 121 -18.19 30.67 -3.77
CA TRP A 121 -19.13 29.90 -2.98
C TRP A 121 -19.79 30.74 -1.88
N TRP A 122 -19.02 31.68 -1.30
CA TRP A 122 -19.52 32.63 -0.30
C TRP A 122 -20.31 33.78 -0.93
N ASN A 123 -19.89 34.29 -2.09
CA ASN A 123 -20.63 35.31 -2.83
C ASN A 123 -22.05 34.84 -3.16
N ALA A 124 -22.20 33.57 -3.56
CA ALA A 124 -23.51 32.99 -3.86
C ALA A 124 -24.47 32.95 -2.66
N ARG A 125 -23.98 33.15 -1.43
CA ARG A 125 -24.75 33.11 -0.18
C ARG A 125 -24.91 34.48 0.47
N PHE A 126 -23.85 35.28 0.47
CA PHE A 126 -23.81 36.54 1.22
C PHE A 126 -24.06 37.78 0.38
N VAL A 127 -23.88 37.71 -0.95
CA VAL A 127 -24.15 38.84 -1.83
C VAL A 127 -25.56 38.72 -2.39
N ASP A 128 -26.42 39.66 -2.04
CA ASP A 128 -27.78 39.69 -2.57
C ASP A 128 -27.78 39.72 -4.11
N SER A 129 -28.55 38.80 -4.69
CA SER A 129 -28.72 38.67 -6.14
C SER A 129 -27.40 38.54 -6.90
N PHE A 130 -26.42 37.81 -6.33
CA PHE A 130 -25.10 37.61 -6.92
C PHE A 130 -25.13 37.13 -8.38
N SER A 131 -26.13 36.34 -8.75
CA SER A 131 -26.36 35.88 -10.13
C SER A 131 -26.38 37.02 -11.16
N THR A 132 -26.86 38.21 -10.77
CA THR A 132 -26.92 39.40 -11.63
C THR A 132 -25.55 40.05 -11.90
N ILE A 133 -24.56 39.80 -11.03
CA ILE A 133 -23.20 40.35 -11.17
C ILE A 133 -22.14 39.28 -11.42
N PHE A 134 -22.51 37.99 -11.41
CA PHE A 134 -21.58 36.87 -11.52
C PHE A 134 -20.62 36.98 -12.71
N LEU A 135 -21.14 37.28 -13.91
CA LEU A 135 -20.32 37.38 -15.12
C LEU A 135 -19.31 38.53 -15.03
N HIS A 136 -19.73 39.69 -14.51
CA HIS A 136 -18.85 40.84 -14.29
C HIS A 136 -17.78 40.50 -13.24
N TRP A 137 -18.19 39.98 -12.09
CA TRP A 137 -17.31 39.52 -11.02
C TRP A 137 -16.26 38.52 -11.50
N HIS A 138 -16.68 37.49 -12.26
CA HIS A 138 -15.79 36.45 -12.76
C HIS A 138 -14.73 37.04 -13.69
N ASN A 139 -15.15 37.84 -14.68
CA ASN A 139 -14.26 38.43 -15.68
C ASN A 139 -13.26 39.39 -15.04
N GLU A 140 -13.73 40.23 -14.10
CA GLU A 140 -12.88 41.22 -13.44
C GLU A 140 -11.85 40.58 -12.51
N LEU A 141 -12.20 39.54 -11.75
CA LEU A 141 -11.23 38.81 -10.95
C LEU A 141 -10.25 37.99 -11.79
N MET A 142 -10.68 37.38 -12.90
CA MET A 142 -9.76 36.68 -13.81
C MET A 142 -8.70 37.63 -14.37
N LYS A 143 -9.12 38.77 -14.93
CA LYS A 143 -8.21 39.80 -15.45
C LYS A 143 -7.27 40.30 -14.36
N PHE A 144 -7.80 40.57 -13.16
CA PHE A 144 -7.00 41.07 -12.05
C PHE A 144 -5.96 40.05 -11.57
N ILE A 145 -6.33 38.77 -11.45
CA ILE A 145 -5.38 37.70 -11.09
C ILE A 145 -4.26 37.61 -12.13
N HIS A 146 -4.58 37.66 -13.43
CA HIS A 146 -3.57 37.67 -14.49
C HIS A 146 -2.65 38.90 -14.43
N LEU A 147 -3.22 40.08 -14.15
CA LEU A 147 -2.45 41.32 -13.99
C LEU A 147 -1.48 41.21 -12.79
N VAL A 148 -1.98 40.80 -11.63
CA VAL A 148 -1.18 40.61 -10.41
C VAL A 148 -0.11 39.54 -10.61
N ALA A 149 -0.46 38.44 -11.29
CA ALA A 149 0.49 37.39 -11.63
C ALA A 149 1.65 37.91 -12.48
N THR A 150 1.35 38.70 -13.50
CA THR A 150 2.35 39.30 -14.39
C THR A 150 3.20 40.33 -13.64
N HIS A 151 2.55 41.24 -12.90
CA HIS A 151 3.21 42.32 -12.16
C HIS A 151 4.16 41.80 -11.09
N HIS A 152 3.74 40.80 -10.30
CA HIS A 152 4.55 40.22 -9.24
C HIS A 152 5.42 39.05 -9.70
N GLN A 153 5.43 38.70 -11.00
CA GLN A 153 6.13 37.55 -11.55
C GLN A 153 5.81 36.27 -10.76
N LEU A 154 4.52 36.03 -10.51
CA LEU A 154 4.07 34.84 -9.80
C LEU A 154 4.23 33.62 -10.71
N PRO A 155 4.69 32.48 -10.16
CA PRO A 155 4.82 31.26 -10.95
C PRO A 155 3.44 30.81 -11.46
N ALA A 156 3.29 30.82 -12.78
CA ALA A 156 2.09 30.37 -13.49
C ALA A 156 2.10 28.86 -13.78
N GLU A 157 3.26 28.23 -13.63
CA GLU A 157 3.42 26.79 -13.77
C GLU A 157 2.57 26.10 -12.69
N SER A 158 1.54 25.37 -13.12
CA SER A 158 1.15 24.17 -12.38
C SER A 158 2.44 23.41 -12.17
N TRP A 159 2.74 22.98 -10.94
CA TRP A 159 3.86 22.09 -10.72
C TRP A 159 3.66 20.89 -11.65
N LYS A 160 4.31 20.90 -12.82
CA LYS A 160 4.69 19.69 -13.49
C LYS A 160 5.41 18.93 -12.39
N LYS A 161 4.90 17.76 -12.00
CA LYS A 161 5.51 16.89 -11.00
C LYS A 161 6.98 16.56 -11.28
N ASN A 162 7.53 16.99 -12.42
CA ASN A 162 8.94 16.91 -12.77
C ASN A 162 9.50 18.30 -13.05
N ILE A 163 10.19 18.86 -12.05
CA ILE A 163 11.14 19.95 -12.22
C ILE A 163 12.30 19.42 -13.08
N LEU A 164 12.26 19.69 -14.39
CA LEU A 164 13.43 19.48 -15.26
C LEU A 164 14.19 20.80 -15.50
N ASP A 165 13.53 21.95 -15.45
CA ASP A 165 14.20 23.24 -15.73
C ASP A 165 15.06 23.76 -14.58
N ARG A 166 14.68 23.52 -13.31
CA ARG A 166 15.52 23.89 -12.14
C ARG A 166 16.74 22.98 -11.98
N CYS A 167 16.74 21.81 -12.62
CA CYS A 167 17.91 20.94 -12.77
C CYS A 167 18.88 21.40 -13.88
N ARG A 168 18.79 22.66 -14.35
CA ARG A 168 19.76 23.26 -15.29
C ARG A 168 20.86 24.14 -14.67
N THR A 169 20.82 24.49 -13.38
CA THR A 169 21.80 25.47 -12.81
C THR A 169 22.82 25.05 -11.71
N LEU A 170 23.12 23.77 -11.43
CA LEU A 170 23.96 23.28 -10.32
C LEU A 170 24.63 21.92 -10.62
N MET A 171 25.89 22.01 -11.01
CA MET A 171 27.09 21.20 -10.70
C MET A 171 27.04 19.65 -10.76
N VAL A 172 27.94 19.11 -11.59
CA VAL A 172 28.30 17.70 -11.83
C VAL A 172 27.15 16.78 -12.22
N ARG A 173 26.62 16.98 -13.43
CA ARG A 173 25.35 16.38 -13.86
C ARG A 173 25.51 15.20 -14.80
N SER A 174 25.91 14.06 -14.26
CA SER A 174 25.64 12.79 -14.92
C SER A 174 24.20 12.37 -14.58
N VAL A 175 23.30 12.53 -15.54
CA VAL A 175 21.94 12.00 -15.44
C VAL A 175 21.99 10.53 -15.87
N PHE A 176 21.63 9.62 -14.96
CA PHE A 176 21.65 8.20 -15.27
C PHE A 176 20.29 7.75 -15.76
N ARG A 177 20.26 7.28 -17.00
CA ARG A 177 19.12 6.56 -17.55
C ARG A 177 19.37 5.06 -17.32
N LEU A 178 18.65 4.47 -16.37
CA LEU A 178 18.73 3.04 -16.05
C LEU A 178 17.51 2.32 -16.58
N THR A 179 17.71 1.37 -17.47
CA THR A 179 16.67 0.44 -17.89
C THR A 179 16.65 -0.73 -16.90
N LEU A 180 15.65 -0.76 -16.02
CA LEU A 180 15.44 -1.88 -15.13
C LEU A 180 14.63 -2.95 -15.87
N ARG A 181 15.19 -4.15 -16.00
CA ARG A 181 14.45 -5.31 -16.49
C ARG A 181 13.73 -5.98 -15.33
N PHE A 182 12.41 -5.98 -15.33
CA PHE A 182 11.59 -6.56 -14.29
C PHE A 182 11.42 -8.06 -14.54
N ILE A 183 11.82 -8.86 -13.56
CA ILE A 183 11.74 -10.33 -13.62
C ILE A 183 10.28 -10.80 -13.74
N LYS A 184 9.35 -10.10 -13.08
CA LYS A 184 7.90 -10.37 -13.17
C LYS A 184 7.21 -9.52 -14.25
N GLY A 185 7.95 -8.79 -15.08
CA GLY A 185 7.41 -7.67 -15.85
C GLY A 185 7.07 -6.46 -14.96
N HIS A 186 6.72 -5.34 -15.56
CA HIS A 186 6.03 -4.27 -14.82
C HIS A 186 4.60 -4.14 -15.30
N ARG A 187 3.68 -3.89 -14.36
CA ARG A 187 2.29 -3.59 -14.69
C ARG A 187 2.31 -2.21 -15.31
N ASP A 188 2.02 -2.15 -16.60
CA ASP A 188 1.81 -0.87 -17.26
C ASP A 188 0.57 -0.25 -16.60
N PRO A 189 0.67 0.95 -16.00
CA PRO A 189 -0.49 1.58 -15.35
C PRO A 189 -1.66 1.82 -16.33
N TYR A 190 -1.44 1.68 -17.63
CA TYR A 190 -2.40 1.91 -18.71
C TYR A 190 -2.90 0.61 -19.39
N LYS A 191 -2.37 -0.57 -19.04
CA LYS A 191 -2.77 -1.85 -19.66
C LYS A 191 -2.90 -2.96 -18.61
N HIS A 192 -3.82 -3.90 -18.86
CA HIS A 192 -4.11 -4.98 -17.91
C HIS A 192 -3.03 -6.06 -17.83
N ASP A 193 -2.24 -6.21 -18.90
CA ASP A 193 -1.15 -7.17 -18.99
C ASP A 193 0.17 -6.58 -18.47
N TYR A 194 1.13 -7.44 -18.17
CA TYR A 194 2.51 -7.02 -17.92
C TYR A 194 3.16 -6.61 -19.25
N VAL A 195 3.04 -5.33 -19.62
CA VAL A 195 3.26 -4.94 -21.02
C VAL A 195 4.72 -4.71 -21.38
N GLU A 196 5.63 -4.63 -20.42
CA GLU A 196 7.05 -4.53 -20.74
C GLU A 196 7.92 -5.19 -19.68
N MET A 197 8.87 -6.02 -20.13
CA MET A 197 9.89 -6.59 -19.24
C MET A 197 10.91 -5.57 -18.78
N SER A 198 10.85 -4.31 -19.22
CA SER A 198 11.80 -3.29 -18.80
C SER A 198 11.19 -1.90 -18.72
N ARG A 199 11.53 -1.13 -17.69
CA ARG A 199 11.17 0.29 -17.56
C ARG A 199 12.42 1.10 -17.37
N THR A 200 12.46 2.26 -18.01
CA THR A 200 13.61 3.15 -17.90
C THR A 200 13.36 4.26 -16.89
N PHE A 201 14.28 4.39 -15.94
CA PHE A 201 14.25 5.39 -14.89
C PHE A 201 15.34 6.40 -15.08
N LEU A 202 15.01 7.66 -14.79
CA LEU A 202 15.97 8.75 -14.74
C LEU A 202 16.37 8.95 -13.28
N TYR A 203 17.64 8.70 -12.96
CA TYR A 203 18.20 9.00 -11.65
C TYR A 203 19.03 10.27 -11.75
N LEU A 204 18.66 11.23 -10.89
CA LEU A 204 19.39 12.46 -10.72
C LEU A 204 20.39 12.29 -9.56
N PRO A 205 21.61 12.84 -9.68
CA PRO A 205 22.56 12.84 -8.58
C PRO A 205 21.97 13.54 -7.36
N ASP A 206 22.22 13.00 -6.16
CA ASP A 206 21.79 13.66 -4.94
C ASP A 206 22.56 14.98 -4.82
N CYS A 207 21.83 16.09 -4.90
CA CYS A 207 22.38 17.44 -4.78
C CYS A 207 22.46 17.89 -3.32
N SER A 208 22.12 17.02 -2.35
CA SER A 208 22.26 17.34 -0.95
C SER A 208 23.74 17.58 -0.59
N PRO A 209 24.05 18.57 0.27
CA PRO A 209 25.41 18.82 0.74
C PRO A 209 25.93 17.71 1.69
N SER A 210 25.26 16.56 1.75
CA SER A 210 25.66 15.44 2.61
C SER A 210 26.95 14.81 2.09
N PRO A 211 27.96 14.57 2.96
CA PRO A 211 29.21 13.90 2.58
C PRO A 211 29.05 12.38 2.36
N GLN A 212 27.84 11.84 2.47
CA GLN A 212 27.55 10.40 2.41
C GLN A 212 27.42 9.89 0.96
N HIS A 213 28.48 10.08 0.17
CA HIS A 213 28.52 9.68 -1.25
C HIS A 213 28.26 8.18 -1.46
N GLU A 214 28.53 7.35 -0.45
CA GLU A 214 28.21 5.92 -0.44
C GLU A 214 26.70 5.60 -0.47
N LEU A 215 25.85 6.59 -0.17
CA LEU A 215 24.40 6.48 -0.26
C LEU A 215 23.84 7.11 -1.55
N ASP A 216 24.68 7.80 -2.34
CA ASP A 216 24.29 8.30 -3.66
C ASP A 216 24.30 7.13 -4.66
N LEU A 217 23.10 6.70 -5.03
CA LEU A 217 22.87 5.62 -5.97
C LEU A 217 23.50 5.91 -7.33
N THR A 218 23.48 7.15 -7.81
CA THR A 218 24.05 7.52 -9.12
C THR A 218 25.56 7.36 -9.15
N LEU A 219 26.26 7.83 -8.10
CA LEU A 219 27.71 7.66 -7.98
C LEU A 219 28.10 6.19 -7.83
N THR A 220 27.33 5.44 -7.04
CA THR A 220 27.57 4.01 -6.85
C THR A 220 27.42 3.24 -8.16
N LEU A 221 26.36 3.51 -8.92
CA LEU A 221 26.12 2.87 -10.21
C LEU A 221 27.15 3.26 -11.26
N LEU A 222 27.57 4.53 -11.29
CA LEU A 222 28.66 4.96 -12.16
C LEU A 222 29.96 4.21 -11.85
N GLY A 223 30.31 4.14 -10.56
CA GLY A 223 31.48 3.40 -10.10
C GLY A 223 31.43 1.92 -10.50
N GLN A 224 30.25 1.29 -10.42
CA GLN A 224 30.05 -0.10 -10.86
C GLN A 224 30.15 -0.24 -12.38
N ALA A 225 29.55 0.66 -13.15
CA ALA A 225 29.64 0.66 -14.60
C ALA A 225 31.09 0.78 -15.09
N ILE A 226 31.87 1.65 -14.45
CA ILE A 226 33.31 1.79 -14.71
C ILE A 226 34.06 0.50 -14.37
N LYS A 227 33.81 -0.12 -13.20
CA LYS A 227 34.43 -1.40 -12.82
C LYS A 227 34.12 -2.54 -13.78
N ARG A 228 32.96 -2.51 -14.42
CA ARG A 228 32.54 -3.48 -15.43
C ARG A 228 33.10 -3.19 -16.82
N ASN A 229 33.92 -2.15 -16.97
CA ASN A 229 34.44 -1.68 -18.26
C ASN A 229 33.32 -1.30 -19.25
N LEU A 230 32.17 -0.81 -18.75
CA LEU A 230 31.11 -0.31 -19.65
C LEU A 230 31.61 0.84 -20.53
N PHE A 231 32.57 1.62 -20.03
CA PHE A 231 33.19 2.72 -20.75
C PHE A 231 34.58 2.31 -21.22
N PRO A 232 34.87 2.30 -22.54
CA PRO A 232 36.12 1.77 -23.11
C PRO A 232 37.43 2.38 -22.57
N GLY A 233 37.39 3.57 -21.95
CA GLY A 233 38.56 4.19 -21.30
C GLY A 233 38.41 4.38 -19.78
N GLY A 234 37.50 3.64 -19.15
CA GLY A 234 37.32 3.63 -17.70
C GLY A 234 36.97 5.00 -17.09
N LEU A 235 37.44 5.24 -15.87
CA LEU A 235 37.16 6.48 -15.13
C LEU A 235 37.75 7.71 -15.82
N ASP A 236 38.98 7.60 -16.35
CA ASP A 236 39.67 8.74 -16.96
C ASP A 236 38.94 9.22 -18.22
N TYR A 237 38.41 8.30 -19.04
CA TYR A 237 37.56 8.67 -20.17
C TYR A 237 36.27 9.37 -19.73
N VAL A 238 35.59 8.87 -18.70
CA VAL A 238 34.36 9.49 -18.16
C VAL A 238 34.63 10.90 -17.66
N LEU A 239 35.76 11.12 -16.98
CA LEU A 239 36.12 12.43 -16.41
C LEU A 239 36.71 13.41 -17.44
N SER A 240 37.35 12.92 -18.50
CA SER A 240 38.06 13.76 -19.48
C SER A 240 37.27 14.06 -20.75
N THR A 241 36.26 13.26 -21.09
CA THR A 241 35.49 13.48 -22.32
C THR A 241 34.59 14.70 -22.22
N ASN A 242 34.47 15.41 -23.34
CA ASN A 242 33.52 16.51 -23.50
C ASN A 242 32.19 16.09 -24.14
N ASP A 243 32.03 14.79 -24.43
CA ASP A 243 30.84 14.28 -25.09
C ASP A 243 29.61 14.39 -24.20
N PHE A 244 28.49 14.80 -24.80
CA PHE A 244 27.17 14.79 -24.15
C PHE A 244 26.60 13.37 -24.02
N TRP A 245 27.16 12.40 -24.75
CA TRP A 245 26.71 11.01 -24.75
C TRP A 245 27.94 10.13 -24.64
N LEU A 246 28.14 9.52 -23.49
CA LEU A 246 29.27 8.63 -23.28
C LEU A 246 29.10 7.38 -24.14
N LYS A 247 30.08 7.10 -25.00
CA LYS A 247 30.16 5.82 -25.69
C LYS A 247 30.21 4.67 -24.67
N VAL A 248 29.26 3.75 -24.78
CA VAL A 248 29.18 2.53 -23.99
C VAL A 248 29.58 1.31 -24.83
N ASP A 249 30.16 0.30 -24.18
CA ASP A 249 30.35 -1.01 -24.77
C ASP A 249 28.98 -1.73 -24.87
N PRO A 250 28.49 -2.05 -26.08
CA PRO A 250 27.17 -2.66 -26.27
C PRO A 250 27.08 -4.07 -25.69
N VAL A 251 28.19 -4.80 -25.62
CA VAL A 251 28.24 -6.15 -25.04
C VAL A 251 28.06 -6.04 -23.53
N VAL A 252 28.79 -5.13 -22.88
CA VAL A 252 28.65 -4.92 -21.42
C VAL A 252 27.30 -4.29 -21.07
N ALA A 253 26.77 -3.41 -21.93
CA ALA A 253 25.48 -2.76 -21.73
C ALA A 253 24.30 -3.74 -21.73
N SER A 254 24.40 -4.83 -22.50
CA SER A 254 23.35 -5.88 -22.55
C SER A 254 23.43 -6.87 -21.38
N GLN A 255 24.53 -6.88 -20.62
CA GLN A 255 24.70 -7.78 -19.47
C GLN A 255 23.94 -7.29 -18.22
N PRO A 256 23.36 -8.19 -17.42
CA PRO A 256 22.74 -7.87 -16.13
C PRO A 256 23.67 -7.10 -15.18
N VAL A 257 23.13 -6.14 -14.42
CA VAL A 257 23.90 -5.37 -13.42
C VAL A 257 24.42 -6.27 -12.29
N PHE A 258 23.57 -7.18 -11.83
CA PHE A 258 23.95 -8.24 -10.91
C PHE A 258 23.99 -9.55 -11.67
N THR A 259 25.19 -10.04 -11.93
CA THR A 259 25.41 -11.28 -12.69
C THR A 259 25.36 -12.50 -11.78
N GLY A 260 24.89 -13.62 -12.33
CA GLY A 260 24.89 -14.92 -11.68
C GLY A 260 26.30 -15.45 -11.45
N ALA A 261 26.38 -16.49 -10.62
CA ALA A 261 27.58 -17.31 -10.49
C ALA A 261 27.14 -18.76 -10.41
N ASN A 262 27.88 -19.64 -11.07
CA ASN A 262 27.60 -21.07 -10.99
C ASN A 262 28.10 -21.69 -9.68
N GLN A 263 27.82 -22.97 -9.51
CA GLN A 263 28.24 -23.73 -8.31
C GLN A 263 29.77 -23.77 -8.13
N ALA A 264 30.54 -23.64 -9.22
CA ALA A 264 32.00 -23.54 -9.18
C ALA A 264 32.51 -22.14 -8.75
N GLY A 265 31.60 -21.18 -8.54
CA GLY A 265 31.93 -19.80 -8.15
C GLY A 265 32.42 -18.93 -9.30
N SER A 266 32.34 -19.41 -10.54
CA SER A 266 32.65 -18.60 -11.72
C SER A 266 31.46 -17.70 -12.09
N ILE A 267 31.75 -16.48 -12.53
CA ILE A 267 30.74 -15.46 -12.84
C ILE A 267 30.14 -15.74 -14.21
N GLU A 268 28.82 -15.85 -14.26
CA GLU A 268 28.05 -16.00 -15.50
C GLU A 268 27.56 -14.62 -15.93
N VAL A 269 28.39 -13.92 -16.70
CA VAL A 269 28.19 -12.49 -17.05
C VAL A 269 26.89 -12.19 -17.79
N ASN A 270 26.28 -13.20 -18.42
CA ASN A 270 25.03 -13.07 -19.18
C ASN A 270 23.80 -13.49 -18.38
N GLU A 271 23.97 -14.17 -17.24
CA GLU A 271 22.86 -14.61 -16.42
C GLU A 271 22.58 -13.59 -15.30
N PRO A 272 21.33 -13.21 -15.06
CA PRO A 272 21.00 -12.37 -13.92
C PRO A 272 21.12 -13.15 -12.61
N MET A 273 21.58 -12.49 -11.55
CA MET A 273 21.60 -13.06 -10.21
C MET A 273 20.17 -13.42 -9.76
N ARG A 274 19.98 -14.66 -9.31
CA ARG A 274 18.67 -15.14 -8.82
C ARG A 274 18.21 -14.31 -7.61
N VAL A 275 16.91 -13.98 -7.55
CA VAL A 275 16.32 -13.14 -6.47
C VAL A 275 16.63 -13.67 -5.08
N ARG A 276 16.57 -14.99 -4.88
CA ARG A 276 16.94 -15.66 -3.61
C ARG A 276 18.36 -15.30 -3.17
N VAL A 277 19.31 -15.26 -4.11
CA VAL A 277 20.72 -14.92 -3.84
C VAL A 277 20.87 -13.43 -3.51
N VAL A 278 20.11 -12.56 -4.18
CA VAL A 278 20.07 -11.12 -3.88
C VAL A 278 19.55 -10.86 -2.47
N ASN A 279 18.43 -11.49 -2.09
CA ASN A 279 17.86 -11.38 -0.74
C ASN A 279 18.81 -11.93 0.33
N GLU A 280 19.42 -13.09 0.10
CA GLU A 280 20.41 -13.67 1.02
C GLU A 280 21.65 -12.75 1.16
N ARG A 281 22.10 -12.15 0.06
CA ARG A 281 23.22 -11.21 0.10
C ARG A 281 22.85 -9.93 0.84
N LEU A 282 21.67 -9.38 0.60
CA LEU A 282 21.14 -8.23 1.33
C LEU A 282 21.08 -8.55 2.83
N ARG A 283 20.48 -9.68 3.21
CA ARG A 283 20.42 -10.17 4.59
C ARG A 283 21.80 -10.14 5.27
N LEU A 284 22.80 -10.73 4.61
CA LEU A 284 24.18 -10.72 5.10
C LEU A 284 24.81 -9.32 5.17
N MET A 285 24.42 -8.39 4.31
CA MET A 285 24.88 -6.99 4.36
C MET A 285 24.24 -6.23 5.52
N LEU A 286 22.94 -6.42 5.75
CA LEU A 286 22.21 -5.80 6.85
C LEU A 286 22.72 -6.26 8.21
N ILE A 287 22.95 -7.57 8.38
CA ILE A 287 23.59 -8.12 9.58
C ILE A 287 24.96 -7.47 9.82
N ARG A 288 25.78 -7.30 8.77
CA ARG A 288 27.09 -6.62 8.89
C ARG A 288 26.95 -5.15 9.28
N ALA A 289 25.89 -4.49 8.81
CA ALA A 289 25.59 -3.10 9.15
C ALA A 289 24.98 -2.95 10.55
N GLY A 290 24.63 -4.05 11.22
CA GLY A 290 23.94 -4.04 12.52
C GLY A 290 22.43 -3.83 12.41
N LEU A 291 21.85 -4.06 11.24
CA LEU A 291 20.41 -3.98 11.00
C LEU A 291 19.74 -5.36 11.16
N PRO A 292 18.45 -5.42 11.56
CA PRO A 292 17.71 -6.67 11.72
C PRO A 292 17.71 -7.56 10.47
N GLU A 293 17.86 -8.86 10.67
CA GLU A 293 17.88 -9.88 9.62
C GLU A 293 16.56 -9.97 8.83
N ARG A 294 15.44 -9.66 9.50
CA ARG A 294 14.09 -9.68 8.91
C ARG A 294 13.86 -8.64 7.80
N ASN A 295 14.79 -7.70 7.62
CA ASN A 295 14.68 -6.68 6.59
C ASN A 295 14.97 -7.30 5.21
N THR A 296 13.95 -7.36 4.37
CA THR A 296 14.05 -7.84 2.98
C THR A 296 14.11 -6.68 1.99
N MET A 297 14.33 -6.96 0.70
CA MET A 297 14.20 -5.95 -0.36
C MET A 297 12.84 -5.24 -0.32
N TYR A 298 11.79 -5.95 0.10
CA TYR A 298 10.44 -5.40 0.23
C TYR A 298 10.33 -4.36 1.34
N CYS A 299 11.04 -4.55 2.47
CA CYS A 299 11.09 -3.56 3.55
C CYS A 299 11.66 -2.22 3.06
N PHE A 300 12.73 -2.24 2.27
CA PHE A 300 13.29 -1.01 1.67
C PHE A 300 12.36 -0.36 0.66
N ARG A 301 11.65 -1.16 -0.15
CA ARG A 301 10.62 -0.66 -1.06
C ARG A 301 9.51 0.05 -0.29
N ARG A 302 8.95 -0.58 0.74
CA ARG A 302 7.91 0.02 1.61
C ARG A 302 8.38 1.33 2.24
N ALA A 303 9.55 1.32 2.90
CA ALA A 303 10.11 2.51 3.54
C ALA A 303 10.27 3.68 2.55
N ARG A 304 10.71 3.39 1.31
CA ARG A 304 10.83 4.42 0.28
C ARG A 304 9.48 4.96 -0.17
N ILE A 305 8.47 4.10 -0.32
CA ILE A 305 7.11 4.52 -0.71
C ILE A 305 6.52 5.43 0.37
N VAL A 306 6.63 5.03 1.64
CA VAL A 306 6.17 5.82 2.80
C VAL A 306 6.88 7.17 2.87
N SER A 307 8.22 7.21 2.82
CA SER A 307 8.98 8.47 2.78
C SER A 307 8.58 9.36 1.60
N THR A 308 8.41 8.78 0.41
CA THR A 308 7.98 9.52 -0.78
C THR A 308 6.56 10.07 -0.62
N LYS A 309 5.66 9.32 0.03
CA LYS A 309 4.29 9.74 0.34
C LYS A 309 4.29 10.96 1.26
N HIS A 310 5.10 10.94 2.32
CA HIS A 310 5.22 12.06 3.25
C HIS A 310 5.85 13.30 2.61
N GLU A 311 6.91 13.14 1.80
CA GLU A 311 7.66 14.26 1.23
C GLU A 311 6.98 14.86 -0.02
N TYR A 312 6.50 14.01 -0.93
CA TYR A 312 6.05 14.41 -2.28
C TYR A 312 4.57 14.08 -2.55
N GLY A 313 3.89 13.46 -1.59
CA GLY A 313 2.49 13.09 -1.69
C GLY A 313 2.24 11.70 -2.28
N VAL A 314 0.99 11.27 -2.12
CA VAL A 314 0.47 9.94 -2.49
C VAL A 314 0.77 9.56 -3.93
N ASP A 315 0.56 10.44 -4.89
CA ASP A 315 0.74 10.09 -6.30
C ASP A 315 2.21 9.83 -6.66
N ALA A 316 3.15 10.53 -6.01
CA ALA A 316 4.58 10.30 -6.20
C ALA A 316 4.99 8.95 -5.61
N ALA A 317 4.45 8.62 -4.43
CA ALA A 317 4.61 7.33 -3.78
C ALA A 317 4.06 6.17 -4.64
N ARG A 318 2.90 6.38 -5.25
CA ARG A 318 2.27 5.42 -6.16
C ARG A 318 3.09 5.21 -7.43
N ALA A 319 3.57 6.31 -8.02
CA ALA A 319 4.41 6.27 -9.22
C ALA A 319 5.74 5.55 -8.98
N ILE A 320 6.43 5.78 -7.85
CA ILE A 320 7.68 5.10 -7.50
C ILE A 320 7.44 3.64 -7.10
N ALA A 321 6.28 3.32 -6.52
CA ALA A 321 5.88 1.96 -6.20
C ALA A 321 5.58 1.12 -7.46
N GLY A 322 5.33 1.77 -8.61
CA GLY A 322 4.78 1.12 -9.79
C GLY A 322 3.36 0.59 -9.55
N HIS A 323 2.59 1.24 -8.67
CA HIS A 323 1.21 0.89 -8.38
C HIS A 323 0.27 1.55 -9.38
N ALA A 324 -0.86 0.90 -9.70
CA ALA A 324 -1.90 1.49 -10.53
C ALA A 324 -2.45 2.78 -9.88
N ASP A 325 -2.84 3.78 -10.68
CA ASP A 325 -3.25 5.13 -10.22
C ASP A 325 -4.36 5.16 -9.17
N GLN A 326 -5.17 4.12 -9.06
CA GLN A 326 -6.24 3.99 -8.07
C GLN A 326 -5.95 2.95 -6.98
N SER A 327 -4.81 2.27 -7.06
CA SER A 327 -4.39 1.31 -6.05
C SER A 327 -4.24 2.00 -4.71
N LYS A 328 -5.06 1.60 -3.73
CA LYS A 328 -4.95 2.01 -2.33
C LYS A 328 -3.88 1.24 -1.56
N ILE A 329 -3.15 0.32 -2.20
CA ILE A 329 -2.10 -0.50 -1.56
C ILE A 329 -0.99 0.36 -0.93
N HIS A 330 -0.75 1.57 -1.45
CA HIS A 330 0.22 2.50 -0.84
C HIS A 330 -0.31 3.16 0.46
N GLU A 331 -1.62 3.11 0.71
CA GLU A 331 -2.26 3.56 1.95
C GLU A 331 -2.05 2.53 3.07
N SER A 332 -2.09 1.24 2.76
CA SER A 332 -1.81 0.17 3.74
C SER A 332 -0.35 0.11 4.19
N TYR A 333 0.57 0.77 3.47
CA TYR A 333 1.97 0.87 3.91
C TYR A 333 2.20 1.82 5.09
N ASP A 334 1.23 2.68 5.44
CA ASP A 334 1.25 3.53 6.64
C ASP A 334 0.73 2.79 7.90
N THR A 335 0.34 1.51 7.79
CA THR A 335 -0.10 0.73 8.95
C THR A 335 1.10 0.42 9.84
N VAL A 336 1.12 1.08 11.01
CA VAL A 336 2.12 1.00 12.08
C VAL A 336 2.27 -0.45 12.53
N ASN A 337 3.14 -1.19 11.88
CA ASN A 337 3.58 -2.51 12.30
C ASN A 337 5.07 -2.43 12.64
N VAL A 338 5.57 -3.33 13.47
CA VAL A 338 6.95 -3.34 14.02
C VAL A 338 8.06 -3.39 12.92
N ALA A 339 7.67 -3.50 11.65
CA ALA A 339 8.53 -3.30 10.48
C ALA A 339 8.84 -1.82 10.16
N ASP A 340 8.12 -0.87 10.76
CA ASP A 340 8.25 0.59 10.58
C ASP A 340 9.28 1.23 11.53
N ILE A 341 10.37 0.53 11.79
CA ILE A 341 11.58 1.26 12.16
C ILE A 341 11.98 1.97 10.88
N ASP A 342 11.66 3.26 10.75
CA ASP A 342 12.20 4.11 9.69
C ASP A 342 13.70 3.94 9.71
N ILE A 343 14.25 3.13 8.81
CA ILE A 343 15.67 2.75 8.80
C ILE A 343 16.51 4.01 8.59
N GLN A 344 16.00 5.00 7.86
CA GLN A 344 16.68 6.27 7.65
C GLN A 344 16.62 7.13 8.92
N ALA A 345 15.47 7.22 9.60
CA ALA A 345 15.41 7.84 10.92
C ALA A 345 16.28 7.08 11.93
N TYR A 346 16.21 5.76 12.06
CA TYR A 346 17.07 4.95 12.92
C TYR A 346 18.58 5.15 12.64
N ILE A 347 18.96 5.31 11.37
CA ILE A 347 20.33 5.68 10.98
C ILE A 347 20.67 7.14 11.34
N ARG A 348 19.69 8.07 11.29
CA ARG A 348 19.85 9.52 11.51
C ARG A 348 19.62 9.98 12.96
N SER A 349 18.75 9.33 13.73
CA SER A 349 18.32 9.64 15.09
C SER A 349 19.00 8.65 16.05
N ARG A 350 20.11 9.10 16.64
CA ARG A 350 20.85 8.39 17.69
C ARG A 350 20.08 8.26 19.02
N GLU A 351 18.79 8.53 19.05
CA GLU A 351 17.96 8.36 20.25
C GLU A 351 17.22 7.03 20.17
N THR A 352 17.62 6.14 21.06
CA THR A 352 16.99 4.85 21.31
C THR A 352 15.54 5.07 21.74
N ILE A 353 14.59 4.43 21.05
CA ILE A 353 13.23 4.20 21.58
C ILE A 353 13.37 3.68 23.01
N SER A 354 12.71 4.33 23.96
CA SER A 354 12.80 3.94 25.36
C SER A 354 12.21 2.54 25.57
N ARG A 355 12.73 1.79 26.55
CA ARG A 355 12.20 0.45 26.90
C ARG A 355 10.72 0.49 27.30
N GLU A 356 10.24 1.65 27.75
CA GLU A 356 8.84 1.90 28.09
C GLU A 356 7.96 2.16 26.86
N GLU A 357 8.44 2.91 25.86
CA GLU A 357 7.74 3.07 24.58
C GLU A 357 7.68 1.77 23.80
N ALA A 358 8.76 0.98 23.79
CA ALA A 358 8.75 -0.36 23.20
C ALA A 358 7.71 -1.26 23.90
N ARG A 359 7.58 -1.20 25.24
CA ARG A 359 6.54 -1.93 25.98
C ARG A 359 5.12 -1.46 25.64
N LYS A 360 4.87 -0.14 25.56
CA LYS A 360 3.56 0.39 25.18
C LYS A 360 3.12 -0.05 23.79
N ILE A 361 4.04 -0.08 22.82
CA ILE A 361 3.77 -0.53 21.46
C ILE A 361 3.45 -2.04 21.45
N PHE A 362 4.13 -2.84 22.28
CA PHE A 362 3.86 -4.27 22.41
C PHE A 362 2.55 -4.58 23.15
N ASP A 363 2.21 -3.81 24.19
CA ASP A 363 0.96 -3.97 24.94
C ASP A 363 -0.26 -3.61 24.07
N GLN A 364 -0.13 -2.58 23.22
CA GLN A 364 -1.16 -2.23 22.22
C GLN A 364 -1.30 -3.32 21.15
N ALA A 365 -0.20 -3.83 20.58
CA ALA A 365 -0.25 -4.91 19.59
C ALA A 365 -0.86 -6.21 20.17
N SER A 366 -0.61 -6.51 21.44
CA SER A 366 -1.19 -7.67 22.13
C SER A 366 -2.70 -7.48 22.36
N GLN A 367 -3.15 -6.28 22.69
CA GLN A 367 -4.59 -5.96 22.81
C GLN A 367 -5.31 -5.98 21.45
N THR A 368 -4.61 -5.64 20.36
CA THR A 368 -5.20 -5.65 19.01
C THR A 368 -5.36 -7.07 18.47
N LEU A 369 -4.45 -7.99 18.80
CA LEU A 369 -4.53 -9.41 18.45
C LEU A 369 -5.71 -10.15 19.09
N TYR A 370 -6.19 -9.69 20.26
CA TYR A 370 -7.38 -10.26 20.92
C TYR A 370 -8.67 -9.49 20.61
N ALA A 371 -8.61 -8.18 20.33
CA ALA A 371 -9.79 -7.37 19.97
C ALA A 371 -10.23 -7.51 18.50
N ALA A 372 -9.33 -7.84 17.58
CA ALA A 372 -9.64 -7.95 16.14
C ALA A 372 -10.48 -9.19 15.77
N ALA A 373 -10.69 -10.13 16.71
CA ALA A 373 -11.47 -11.33 16.44
C ALA A 373 -12.99 -11.08 16.43
N SER A 374 -13.54 -10.01 17.03
CA SER A 374 -14.98 -9.98 17.38
C SER A 374 -15.88 -8.98 16.64
N THR A 375 -15.44 -8.28 15.59
CA THR A 375 -16.24 -7.13 15.07
C THR A 375 -16.52 -7.05 13.57
N ASN A 376 -16.09 -7.98 12.70
CA ASN A 376 -16.45 -7.91 11.27
C ASN A 376 -16.45 -9.26 10.51
N ALA A 377 -17.09 -10.29 11.07
CA ALA A 377 -17.14 -11.62 10.46
C ALA A 377 -17.90 -11.67 9.11
N LYS A 378 -18.91 -10.81 8.88
CA LYS A 378 -19.71 -10.85 7.64
C LYS A 378 -19.05 -10.16 6.44
N GLY A 379 -18.38 -9.02 6.64
CA GLY A 379 -17.71 -8.28 5.57
C GLY A 379 -16.48 -9.01 5.04
N SER A 380 -15.71 -9.63 5.94
CA SER A 380 -14.55 -10.47 5.56
C SER A 380 -14.97 -11.75 4.84
N LEU A 381 -16.08 -12.39 5.25
CA LEU A 381 -16.56 -13.63 4.64
C LEU A 381 -17.02 -13.44 3.18
N GLN A 382 -17.71 -12.34 2.86
CA GLN A 382 -18.13 -12.06 1.48
C GLN A 382 -16.92 -11.78 0.56
N ALA A 383 -15.92 -11.06 1.04
CA ALA A 383 -14.70 -10.79 0.28
C ALA A 383 -13.87 -12.07 0.06
N GLU A 384 -13.74 -12.91 1.09
CA GLU A 384 -13.09 -14.23 1.01
C GLU A 384 -13.80 -15.14 0.01
N LEU A 385 -15.14 -15.23 0.10
CA LEU A 385 -15.96 -16.01 -0.82
C LEU A 385 -15.78 -15.55 -2.27
N GLU A 386 -15.81 -14.25 -2.52
CA GLU A 386 -15.65 -13.68 -3.87
C GLU A 386 -14.24 -13.93 -4.43
N THR A 387 -13.21 -13.88 -3.59
CA THR A 387 -11.82 -14.14 -3.98
C THR A 387 -11.63 -15.61 -4.38
N ARG A 388 -12.04 -16.56 -3.52
CA ARG A 388 -11.97 -18.00 -3.83
C ARG A 388 -12.84 -18.36 -5.04
N LEU A 389 -14.00 -17.70 -5.20
CA LEU A 389 -14.84 -17.86 -6.39
C LEU A 389 -14.11 -17.44 -7.66
N GLN A 390 -13.42 -16.31 -7.66
CA GLN A 390 -12.70 -15.80 -8.82
C GLN A 390 -11.52 -16.71 -9.20
N GLU A 391 -10.78 -17.20 -8.22
CA GLU A 391 -9.67 -18.13 -8.43
C GLU A 391 -10.15 -19.42 -9.09
N ARG A 392 -11.14 -20.10 -8.48
CA ARG A 392 -11.67 -21.36 -9.01
C ARG A 392 -12.41 -21.20 -10.33
N GLU A 393 -13.12 -20.08 -10.52
CA GLU A 393 -13.76 -19.76 -11.80
C GLU A 393 -12.73 -19.65 -12.94
N SER A 394 -11.52 -19.17 -12.64
CA SER A 394 -10.44 -19.06 -13.63
C SER A 394 -9.81 -20.40 -14.01
N GLU A 395 -9.94 -21.41 -13.14
CA GLU A 395 -9.44 -22.77 -13.32
C GLU A 395 -10.48 -23.72 -13.92
N ASP A 396 -11.77 -23.38 -13.81
CA ASP A 396 -12.88 -24.21 -14.30
C ASP A 396 -12.82 -24.39 -15.83
N GLU A 397 -12.84 -25.65 -16.27
CA GLU A 397 -12.64 -26.01 -17.66
C GLU A 397 -13.78 -25.48 -18.57
N GLU A 398 -15.03 -25.47 -18.10
CA GLU A 398 -16.17 -24.93 -18.86
C GLU A 398 -16.00 -23.42 -19.07
N CYS A 399 -15.62 -22.68 -18.03
CA CYS A 399 -15.35 -21.24 -18.10
C CYS A 399 -14.17 -20.91 -19.02
N VAL A 400 -13.07 -21.65 -18.89
CA VAL A 400 -11.88 -21.50 -19.75
C VAL A 400 -12.22 -21.77 -21.22
N ASN A 401 -13.01 -22.81 -21.50
CA ASN A 401 -13.43 -23.15 -22.86
C ASN A 401 -14.39 -22.10 -23.44
N ALA A 402 -15.34 -21.61 -22.66
CA ALA A 402 -16.20 -20.50 -23.08
C ALA A 402 -15.41 -19.22 -23.36
N ALA A 403 -14.40 -18.90 -22.53
CA ALA A 403 -13.51 -17.76 -22.76
C ALA A 403 -12.67 -17.92 -24.04
N LYS A 404 -12.14 -19.13 -24.31
CA LYS A 404 -11.44 -19.46 -25.57
C LYS A 404 -12.35 -19.30 -26.80
N THR A 405 -13.61 -19.71 -26.71
CA THR A 405 -14.60 -19.54 -27.78
C THR A 405 -14.84 -18.05 -28.07
N VAL A 406 -15.06 -17.23 -27.03
CA VAL A 406 -15.19 -15.77 -27.20
C VAL A 406 -13.93 -15.16 -27.80
N LYS A 407 -12.75 -15.58 -27.35
CA LYS A 407 -11.47 -15.12 -27.91
C LYS A 407 -11.37 -15.42 -29.41
N SER A 408 -11.70 -16.65 -29.82
CA SER A 408 -11.73 -17.06 -31.22
C SER A 408 -12.72 -16.22 -32.06
N CYS A 409 -13.92 -15.96 -31.52
CA CYS A 409 -14.89 -15.08 -32.17
C CYS A 409 -14.39 -13.64 -32.30
N ILE A 410 -13.71 -13.11 -31.28
CA ILE A 410 -13.09 -11.77 -31.33
C ILE A 410 -11.97 -11.74 -32.37
N ASP A 411 -11.12 -12.76 -32.44
CA ASP A 411 -10.04 -12.86 -33.42
C ASP A 411 -10.61 -12.86 -34.86
N ASN A 412 -11.63 -13.69 -35.12
CA ASN A 412 -12.33 -13.71 -36.41
C ASN A 412 -12.99 -12.36 -36.73
N THR A 413 -13.53 -11.67 -35.72
CA THR A 413 -14.14 -10.36 -35.87
C THR A 413 -13.11 -9.30 -36.25
N TYR A 414 -11.99 -9.28 -35.54
CA TYR A 414 -10.88 -8.36 -35.79
C TYR A 414 -10.32 -8.54 -37.21
N ASP A 415 -10.10 -9.79 -37.62
CA ASP A 415 -9.57 -10.13 -38.95
C ASP A 415 -10.56 -9.71 -40.05
N LEU A 416 -11.86 -9.92 -39.86
CA LEU A 416 -12.89 -9.46 -40.81
C LEU A 416 -12.90 -7.93 -40.93
N ILE A 417 -12.93 -7.20 -39.81
CA ILE A 417 -12.93 -5.72 -39.80
C ILE A 417 -11.71 -5.15 -40.52
N HIS A 418 -10.53 -5.75 -40.30
CA HIS A 418 -9.30 -5.35 -40.98
C HIS A 418 -9.30 -5.72 -42.46
N SER A 419 -9.85 -6.88 -42.84
CA SER A 419 -9.92 -7.29 -44.25
C SER A 419 -10.83 -6.40 -45.10
N LEU A 420 -11.82 -5.77 -44.48
CA LEU A 420 -12.76 -4.86 -45.13
C LEU A 420 -12.28 -3.41 -45.15
N ASP A 421 -11.06 -3.13 -44.65
CA ASP A 421 -10.45 -1.80 -44.52
C ASP A 421 -11.36 -0.77 -43.83
N ALA A 422 -12.28 -1.26 -42.98
CA ALA A 422 -13.37 -0.46 -42.43
C ALA A 422 -12.94 0.36 -41.19
N SER A 423 -11.77 0.07 -40.61
CA SER A 423 -11.22 0.82 -39.47
C SER A 423 -9.75 0.48 -39.21
N THR A 424 -8.82 1.29 -39.71
CA THR A 424 -7.37 1.17 -39.44
C THR A 424 -6.97 1.53 -38.00
N GLU A 425 -7.90 2.03 -37.19
CA GLU A 425 -7.62 2.56 -35.83
C GLU A 425 -8.07 1.63 -34.69
N LEU A 426 -8.69 0.48 -34.98
CA LEU A 426 -9.21 -0.41 -33.93
C LEU A 426 -8.09 -1.33 -33.42
N GLU A 427 -7.62 -1.10 -32.19
CA GLU A 427 -6.62 -1.96 -31.55
C GLU A 427 -7.20 -3.34 -31.18
N ARG A 428 -6.38 -4.38 -31.30
CA ARG A 428 -6.76 -5.74 -30.92
C ARG A 428 -6.85 -5.85 -29.40
N GLY A 429 -8.06 -6.01 -28.88
CA GLY A 429 -8.32 -6.25 -27.46
C GLY A 429 -9.41 -7.29 -27.19
N TYR A 430 -9.40 -7.89 -25.99
CA TYR A 430 -10.30 -9.00 -25.59
C TYR A 430 -11.25 -8.66 -24.43
N THR A 431 -11.27 -7.40 -23.98
CA THR A 431 -12.15 -6.96 -22.88
C THR A 431 -13.59 -6.77 -23.34
N THR A 432 -14.56 -6.76 -22.42
CA THR A 432 -15.97 -6.41 -22.68
C THR A 432 -16.14 -5.12 -23.45
N LYS A 433 -15.38 -4.08 -23.10
CA LYS A 433 -15.35 -2.79 -23.81
C LYS A 433 -14.98 -2.94 -25.29
N TYR A 434 -13.90 -3.67 -25.59
CA TYR A 434 -13.48 -3.96 -26.97
C TYR A 434 -14.53 -4.80 -27.71
N THR A 435 -15.14 -5.77 -27.04
CA THR A 435 -16.26 -6.54 -27.59
C THR A 435 -17.44 -5.64 -27.95
N GLY A 436 -17.77 -4.65 -27.12
CA GLY A 436 -18.78 -3.62 -27.43
C GLY A 436 -18.42 -2.79 -28.67
N HIS A 437 -17.16 -2.36 -28.79
CA HIS A 437 -16.67 -1.65 -29.98
C HIS A 437 -16.74 -2.51 -31.24
N TYR A 438 -16.30 -3.78 -31.19
CA TYR A 438 -16.41 -4.69 -32.33
C TYR A 438 -17.86 -4.89 -32.77
N LYS A 439 -18.79 -5.07 -31.81
CA LYS A 439 -20.23 -5.17 -32.12
C LYS A 439 -20.75 -3.91 -32.81
N ALA A 440 -20.39 -2.73 -32.31
CA ALA A 440 -20.79 -1.46 -32.92
C ALA A 440 -20.22 -1.29 -34.34
N THR A 441 -18.96 -1.64 -34.55
CA THR A 441 -18.30 -1.57 -35.86
C THR A 441 -18.92 -2.56 -36.84
N LEU A 442 -19.16 -3.83 -36.46
CA LEU A 442 -19.83 -4.82 -37.30
C LEU A 442 -21.24 -4.37 -37.71
N ARG A 443 -22.00 -3.78 -36.79
CA ARG A 443 -23.34 -3.21 -37.10
C ARG A 443 -23.27 -2.06 -38.11
N SER A 444 -22.18 -1.29 -38.10
CA SER A 444 -21.99 -0.17 -39.05
C SER A 444 -21.61 -0.63 -40.47
N ILE A 445 -20.91 -1.77 -40.61
CA ILE A 445 -20.48 -2.32 -41.90
C ILE A 445 -21.68 -2.89 -42.70
N ALA A 446 -22.66 -3.49 -42.00
CA ALA A 446 -23.94 -3.95 -42.56
C ALA A 446 -23.84 -4.90 -43.79
N THR A 447 -22.75 -5.68 -43.92
CA THR A 447 -22.65 -6.76 -44.91
C THR A 447 -23.16 -8.09 -44.36
N PRO A 448 -23.59 -9.04 -45.22
CA PRO A 448 -24.01 -10.37 -44.76
C PRO A 448 -22.93 -11.12 -43.96
N GLU A 449 -21.66 -10.98 -44.35
CA GLU A 449 -20.55 -11.58 -43.60
C GLU A 449 -20.38 -10.93 -42.21
N ALA A 450 -20.51 -9.60 -42.12
CA ALA A 450 -20.44 -8.89 -40.84
C ALA A 450 -21.60 -9.26 -39.90
N GLU A 451 -22.81 -9.44 -40.43
CA GLU A 451 -23.97 -9.88 -39.65
C GLU A 451 -23.84 -11.33 -39.15
N GLN A 452 -23.20 -12.21 -39.93
CA GLN A 452 -22.90 -13.57 -39.50
C GLN A 452 -21.88 -13.59 -38.36
N VAL A 453 -20.79 -12.83 -38.48
CA VAL A 453 -19.76 -12.72 -37.44
C VAL A 453 -20.30 -12.05 -36.17
N LEU A 454 -21.15 -11.02 -36.32
CA LEU A 454 -21.82 -10.37 -35.20
C LEU A 454 -22.67 -11.37 -34.40
N ARG A 455 -23.50 -12.17 -35.08
CA ARG A 455 -24.32 -13.20 -34.44
C ARG A 455 -23.46 -14.24 -33.73
N ALA A 456 -22.37 -14.70 -34.34
CA ALA A 456 -21.44 -15.64 -33.71
C ALA A 456 -20.77 -15.04 -32.46
N LEU A 457 -20.39 -13.76 -32.49
CA LEU A 457 -19.80 -13.07 -31.35
C LEU A 457 -20.82 -12.84 -30.22
N GLU A 458 -22.05 -12.44 -30.56
CA GLU A 458 -23.14 -12.27 -29.58
C GLU A 458 -23.48 -13.59 -28.90
N GLU A 459 -23.61 -14.67 -29.67
CA GLU A 459 -23.85 -16.01 -29.15
C GLU A 459 -22.71 -16.49 -28.24
N ALA A 460 -21.45 -16.35 -28.66
CA ALA A 460 -20.31 -16.75 -27.85
C ALA A 460 -20.25 -15.98 -26.52
N VAL A 461 -20.53 -14.67 -26.54
CA VAL A 461 -20.58 -13.84 -25.33
C VAL A 461 -21.73 -14.28 -24.43
N TYR A 462 -22.91 -14.56 -24.99
CA TYR A 462 -24.07 -15.06 -24.26
C TYR A 462 -23.78 -16.40 -23.58
N GLN A 463 -23.24 -17.37 -24.33
CA GLN A 463 -22.85 -18.67 -23.80
C GLN A 463 -21.83 -18.55 -22.68
N ARG A 464 -20.80 -17.69 -22.84
CA ARG A 464 -19.84 -17.42 -21.75
C ARG A 464 -20.53 -16.88 -20.49
N LYS A 465 -21.48 -15.95 -20.62
CA LYS A 465 -22.23 -15.41 -19.47
C LYS A 465 -23.04 -16.51 -18.77
N LEU A 466 -23.73 -17.36 -19.54
CA LEU A 466 -24.51 -18.48 -19.01
C LEU A 466 -23.62 -19.52 -18.30
N THR A 467 -22.51 -19.91 -18.91
CA THR A 467 -21.53 -20.83 -18.32
C THR A 467 -20.97 -20.28 -17.02
N ARG A 468 -20.50 -19.01 -16.99
CA ARG A 468 -19.99 -18.37 -15.78
C ARG A 468 -21.04 -18.34 -14.66
N LYS A 469 -22.29 -18.01 -14.96
CA LYS A 469 -23.39 -18.00 -13.98
C LYS A 469 -23.58 -19.40 -13.37
N LYS A 470 -23.65 -20.44 -14.21
CA LYS A 470 -23.83 -21.83 -13.78
C LYS A 470 -22.66 -22.30 -12.91
N VAL A 471 -21.44 -22.10 -13.38
CA VAL A 471 -20.21 -22.51 -12.67
C VAL A 471 -20.06 -21.77 -11.35
N ARG A 472 -20.27 -20.44 -11.32
CA ARG A 472 -20.22 -19.66 -10.08
C ARG A 472 -21.27 -20.09 -9.06
N SER A 473 -22.48 -20.49 -9.48
CA SER A 473 -23.48 -21.02 -8.55
C SER A 473 -22.99 -22.30 -7.87
N VAL A 474 -22.46 -23.25 -8.66
CA VAL A 474 -21.91 -24.52 -8.14
C VAL A 474 -20.70 -24.27 -7.23
N LEU A 475 -19.74 -23.45 -7.68
CA LEU A 475 -18.54 -23.15 -6.90
C LEU A 475 -18.86 -22.42 -5.60
N ARG A 476 -19.86 -21.53 -5.59
CA ARG A 476 -20.25 -20.78 -4.40
C ARG A 476 -20.68 -21.71 -3.28
N LYS A 477 -21.47 -22.74 -3.61
CA LYS A 477 -21.88 -23.76 -2.65
C LYS A 477 -20.69 -24.55 -2.11
N VAL A 478 -19.84 -25.06 -2.99
CA VAL A 478 -18.65 -25.85 -2.62
C VAL A 478 -17.72 -25.05 -1.71
N ILE A 479 -17.43 -23.79 -2.06
CA ILE A 479 -16.55 -22.93 -1.26
C ILE A 479 -17.17 -22.61 0.11
N LEU A 480 -18.48 -22.36 0.17
CA LEU A 480 -19.16 -22.13 1.45
C LEU A 480 -19.12 -23.37 2.36
N GLU A 481 -19.28 -24.56 1.80
CA GLU A 481 -19.14 -25.84 2.53
C GLU A 481 -17.71 -26.04 3.07
N GLU A 482 -16.68 -25.70 2.28
CA GLU A 482 -15.28 -25.74 2.71
C GLU A 482 -14.99 -24.76 3.85
N ILE A 483 -15.43 -23.49 3.70
CA ILE A 483 -15.26 -22.48 4.76
C ILE A 483 -15.98 -22.93 6.04
N ALA A 484 -17.14 -23.59 5.93
CA ALA A 484 -17.85 -24.14 7.08
C ALA A 484 -17.02 -25.23 7.80
N GLU A 485 -16.45 -26.18 7.06
CA GLU A 485 -15.62 -27.25 7.65
C GLU A 485 -14.29 -26.71 8.21
N GLU A 486 -13.64 -25.74 7.55
CA GLU A 486 -12.46 -25.03 8.08
C GLU A 486 -12.79 -24.33 9.40
N THR A 487 -13.91 -23.58 9.46
CA THR A 487 -14.34 -22.86 10.65
C THR A 487 -14.69 -23.81 11.80
N LYS A 488 -15.29 -24.96 11.49
CA LYS A 488 -15.60 -26.03 12.45
C LYS A 488 -14.33 -26.73 12.97
N ALA A 489 -13.34 -26.93 12.11
CA ALA A 489 -12.03 -27.45 12.51
C ALA A 489 -11.31 -26.48 13.45
N GLN A 490 -11.35 -25.17 13.16
CA GLN A 490 -10.82 -24.12 14.04
C GLN A 490 -11.51 -24.09 15.41
N LEU A 491 -12.84 -24.27 15.45
CA LEU A 491 -13.58 -24.38 16.70
C LEU A 491 -13.10 -25.59 17.52
N LYS A 492 -12.93 -26.75 16.87
CA LYS A 492 -12.49 -27.99 17.53
C LYS A 492 -11.06 -27.90 18.06
N THR A 493 -10.13 -27.32 17.29
CA THR A 493 -8.73 -27.12 17.72
C THR A 493 -8.64 -26.09 18.83
N GLY A 494 -9.42 -25.00 18.76
CA GLY A 494 -9.54 -24.00 19.83
C GLY A 494 -10.00 -24.60 21.16
N MET A 495 -11.06 -25.43 21.13
CA MET A 495 -11.57 -26.12 22.33
C MET A 495 -10.56 -27.14 22.90
N ALA A 496 -9.85 -27.87 22.03
CA ALA A 496 -8.83 -28.84 22.46
C ALA A 496 -7.60 -28.16 23.08
N ALA A 497 -7.16 -27.03 22.52
CA ALA A 497 -6.07 -26.21 23.06
C ALA A 497 -6.44 -25.60 24.42
N ALA A 498 -7.69 -25.16 24.58
CA ALA A 498 -8.21 -24.68 25.86
C ALA A 498 -8.12 -25.76 26.94
N THR A 499 -8.50 -27.00 26.62
CA THR A 499 -8.48 -28.12 27.57
C THR A 499 -7.06 -28.51 28.00
N LYS A 500 -6.06 -28.42 27.10
CA LYS A 500 -4.65 -28.72 27.42
C LYS A 500 -3.95 -27.61 28.22
N GLY A 501 -4.33 -26.35 28.03
CA GLY A 501 -3.68 -25.20 28.67
C GLY A 501 -3.87 -25.09 30.20
N PHE A 502 -4.91 -25.72 30.76
CA PHE A 502 -5.20 -25.67 32.20
C PHE A 502 -4.43 -26.69 33.06
N ALA A 503 -3.71 -27.63 32.45
CA ALA A 503 -2.94 -28.66 33.17
C ALA A 503 -1.52 -28.23 33.60
N ILE A 504 -1.17 -26.94 33.47
CA ILE A 504 0.14 -26.43 33.93
C ILE A 504 0.04 -26.11 35.43
N ALA A 505 0.45 -27.08 36.25
CA ALA A 505 0.56 -26.92 37.69
C ALA A 505 1.59 -25.83 38.05
N GLY A 506 1.12 -24.61 38.34
CA GLY A 506 1.98 -23.54 38.89
C GLY A 506 1.57 -22.09 38.62
N ALA A 507 0.69 -21.80 37.66
CA ALA A 507 0.27 -20.42 37.37
C ALA A 507 -0.64 -19.88 38.49
N THR A 508 -0.12 -18.98 39.33
CA THR A 508 -0.71 -18.57 40.63
C THR A 508 -1.43 -17.22 40.66
N SER A 509 -1.55 -16.47 39.55
CA SER A 509 -2.40 -15.26 39.54
C SER A 509 -3.75 -15.53 38.89
N GLY A 510 -4.83 -15.43 39.68
CA GLY A 510 -6.21 -15.60 39.20
C GLY A 510 -6.59 -14.66 38.05
N SER A 511 -5.93 -13.50 37.95
CA SER A 511 -6.13 -12.50 36.88
C SER A 511 -5.74 -13.00 35.48
N ILE A 512 -4.61 -13.73 35.35
CA ILE A 512 -4.17 -14.24 34.03
C ILE A 512 -5.09 -15.37 33.56
N ARG A 513 -5.54 -16.23 34.48
CA ARG A 513 -6.51 -17.29 34.16
C ARG A 513 -7.84 -16.71 33.70
N GLN A 514 -8.32 -15.63 34.32
CA GLN A 514 -9.53 -14.93 33.91
C GLN A 514 -9.40 -14.27 32.53
N GLN A 515 -8.26 -13.63 32.24
CA GLN A 515 -8.01 -13.03 30.92
C GLN A 515 -7.91 -14.08 29.80
N ILE A 516 -7.25 -15.20 30.05
CA ILE A 516 -7.17 -16.32 29.09
C ILE A 516 -8.56 -16.92 28.87
N ALA A 517 -9.33 -17.16 29.94
CA ALA A 517 -10.69 -17.69 29.82
C ALA A 517 -11.63 -16.73 29.09
N GLN A 518 -11.48 -15.42 29.30
CA GLN A 518 -12.26 -14.39 28.62
C GLN A 518 -11.92 -14.33 27.12
N GLY A 519 -10.63 -14.27 26.77
CA GLY A 519 -10.20 -14.27 25.37
C GLY A 519 -10.58 -15.56 24.62
N GLN A 520 -10.63 -16.69 25.31
CA GLN A 520 -11.15 -17.96 24.77
C GLN A 520 -12.65 -17.88 24.48
N LYS A 521 -13.44 -17.36 25.43
CA LYS A 521 -14.89 -17.19 25.24
C LYS A 521 -15.21 -16.24 24.09
N GLU A 522 -14.42 -15.18 23.94
CA GLU A 522 -14.54 -14.22 22.83
C GLU A 522 -14.16 -14.85 21.48
N HIS A 523 -13.07 -15.64 21.44
CA HIS A 523 -12.69 -16.38 20.25
C HIS A 523 -13.75 -17.41 19.84
N GLU A 524 -14.25 -18.22 20.77
CA GLU A 524 -15.33 -19.19 20.51
C GLU A 524 -16.62 -18.53 20.02
N ALA A 525 -16.99 -17.38 20.61
CA ALA A 525 -18.16 -16.62 20.19
C ALA A 525 -18.01 -16.12 18.74
N SER A 526 -16.83 -15.56 18.41
CA SER A 526 -16.52 -15.10 17.04
C SER A 526 -16.52 -16.23 16.02
N THR A 527 -15.85 -17.35 16.30
CA THR A 527 -15.83 -18.51 15.39
C THR A 527 -17.24 -19.07 15.15
N ARG A 528 -18.08 -19.08 16.18
CA ARG A 528 -19.49 -19.52 16.07
C ARG A 528 -20.34 -18.52 15.28
N GLU A 529 -20.11 -17.23 15.44
CA GLU A 529 -20.76 -16.19 14.64
C GLU A 529 -20.40 -16.32 13.15
N ARG A 530 -19.11 -16.54 12.83
CA ARG A 530 -18.65 -16.81 11.46
C ARG A 530 -19.33 -18.05 10.88
N LEU A 531 -19.41 -19.14 11.63
CA LEU A 531 -20.08 -20.37 11.18
C LEU A 531 -21.58 -20.15 10.90
N ASN A 532 -22.26 -19.39 11.77
CA ASN A 532 -23.66 -19.03 11.55
C ASN A 532 -23.85 -18.17 10.30
N ALA A 533 -22.92 -17.24 10.01
CA ALA A 533 -22.95 -16.44 8.79
C ALA A 533 -22.76 -17.29 7.53
N VAL A 534 -21.87 -18.29 7.57
CA VAL A 534 -21.67 -19.25 6.47
C VAL A 534 -22.95 -20.07 6.24
N HIS A 535 -23.58 -20.58 7.30
CA HIS A 535 -24.84 -21.32 7.19
C HIS A 535 -25.99 -20.47 6.65
N ALA A 536 -26.07 -19.18 7.02
CA ALA A 536 -27.06 -18.27 6.46
C ALA A 536 -26.88 -18.08 4.94
N LEU A 537 -25.63 -17.95 4.47
CA LEU A 537 -25.34 -17.84 3.03
C LEU A 537 -25.62 -19.14 2.27
N LEU A 538 -25.37 -20.31 2.88
CA LEU A 538 -25.75 -21.61 2.31
C LEU A 538 -27.27 -21.74 2.19
N GLN A 539 -28.01 -21.35 3.22
CA GLN A 539 -29.47 -21.39 3.21
C GLN A 539 -30.06 -20.43 2.16
N GLU A 540 -29.46 -19.23 2.00
CA GLU A 540 -29.84 -18.29 0.95
C GLU A 540 -29.63 -18.89 -0.45
N HIS A 541 -28.46 -19.52 -0.67
CA HIS A 541 -28.13 -20.20 -1.93
C HIS A 541 -29.10 -21.35 -2.25
N ASP A 542 -29.38 -22.24 -1.29
CA ASP A 542 -30.33 -23.34 -1.45
C ASP A 542 -31.79 -22.85 -1.65
N SER A 543 -32.15 -21.67 -1.11
CA SER A 543 -33.47 -21.07 -1.31
C SER A 543 -33.65 -20.47 -2.70
N THR A 544 -32.56 -20.00 -3.32
CA THR A 544 -32.57 -19.48 -4.70
C THR A 544 -32.45 -20.56 -5.77
N ASP A 545 -31.88 -21.72 -5.44
CA ASP A 545 -31.70 -22.86 -6.34
C ASP A 545 -32.93 -23.79 -6.41
N GLN A 546 -34.06 -23.46 -5.76
CA GLN A 546 -35.32 -24.15 -6.04
C GLN A 546 -35.79 -23.79 -7.45
N PRO A 547 -35.81 -24.73 -8.41
CA PRO A 547 -36.30 -24.45 -9.74
C PRO A 547 -37.79 -24.12 -9.64
N SER A 548 -38.13 -22.84 -9.68
CA SER A 548 -39.50 -22.43 -9.96
C SER A 548 -39.87 -23.07 -11.28
N HIS A 549 -40.98 -23.79 -11.30
CA HIS A 549 -41.39 -24.70 -12.37
C HIS A 549 -41.72 -24.00 -13.72
N ASP A 550 -41.36 -22.72 -13.84
CA ASP A 550 -41.52 -21.84 -14.99
C ASP A 550 -40.13 -21.50 -15.57
N ALA A 551 -39.51 -22.46 -16.27
CA ALA A 551 -38.27 -22.29 -17.01
C ALA A 551 -38.33 -21.21 -18.13
N ALA A 552 -39.48 -20.58 -18.32
CA ALA A 552 -39.69 -19.45 -19.23
C ALA A 552 -39.41 -18.08 -18.58
N GLU A 553 -39.29 -17.97 -17.25
CA GLU A 553 -38.98 -16.70 -16.57
C GLU A 553 -37.47 -16.45 -16.37
N GLU A 554 -36.61 -17.48 -16.51
CA GLU A 554 -35.16 -17.31 -16.48
C GLU A 554 -34.60 -16.56 -17.71
N GLU A 555 -35.37 -16.46 -18.81
CA GLU A 555 -35.01 -15.64 -19.99
C GLU A 555 -35.07 -14.12 -19.73
N ASN A 556 -35.63 -13.68 -18.59
CA ASN A 556 -35.84 -12.26 -18.27
C ASN A 556 -34.88 -11.70 -17.21
N ILE A 557 -33.83 -12.45 -16.86
CA ILE A 557 -32.75 -11.94 -16.00
C ILE A 557 -31.91 -10.96 -16.82
N ASP A 558 -31.84 -9.71 -16.37
CA ASP A 558 -31.11 -8.63 -17.02
C ASP A 558 -29.59 -8.92 -17.07
N ILE A 559 -29.19 -9.61 -18.13
CA ILE A 559 -27.82 -9.98 -18.48
C ILE A 559 -26.92 -8.75 -18.67
N ASP A 560 -27.51 -7.56 -18.89
CA ASP A 560 -26.79 -6.30 -19.06
C ASP A 560 -26.48 -5.65 -17.71
N ALA A 561 -27.26 -5.90 -16.65
CA ALA A 561 -26.96 -5.43 -15.28
C ALA A 561 -25.62 -5.95 -14.73
N TYR A 562 -25.24 -7.18 -15.08
CA TYR A 562 -23.93 -7.74 -14.74
C TYR A 562 -22.79 -7.10 -15.53
N GLU A 563 -23.03 -6.71 -16.78
CA GLU A 563 -22.03 -6.05 -17.63
C GLU A 563 -21.81 -4.60 -17.20
N ILE A 564 -22.87 -3.92 -16.72
CA ILE A 564 -22.77 -2.59 -16.11
C ILE A 564 -21.98 -2.63 -14.79
N GLN A 565 -22.14 -3.67 -13.97
CA GLN A 565 -21.29 -3.85 -12.77
C GLN A 565 -19.81 -4.11 -13.14
N ASP A 566 -19.52 -4.81 -14.23
CA ASP A 566 -18.14 -5.05 -14.73
C ASP A 566 -17.55 -3.81 -15.45
N GLU A 567 -18.37 -3.02 -16.14
CA GLU A 567 -17.96 -1.75 -16.78
C GLU A 567 -17.76 -0.62 -15.75
N MET A 568 -18.57 -0.56 -14.70
CA MET A 568 -18.36 0.34 -13.56
C MET A 568 -17.10 -0.04 -12.75
N ARG A 569 -16.64 -1.28 -12.86
CA ARG A 569 -15.37 -1.75 -12.27
C ARG A 569 -14.14 -1.31 -13.09
N ASN A 570 -14.28 -0.79 -14.33
CA ASN A 570 -13.12 -0.40 -15.15
C ASN A 570 -13.36 0.75 -16.18
N PRO A 571 -13.31 2.02 -15.75
CA PRO A 571 -13.89 3.16 -16.49
C PRO A 571 -12.95 3.95 -17.43
N ARG A 572 -11.75 3.49 -17.80
CA ARG A 572 -10.75 4.37 -18.44
C ARG A 572 -10.68 4.23 -19.97
N GLY A 573 -11.35 5.14 -20.66
CA GLY A 573 -10.91 5.64 -21.98
C GLY A 573 -10.00 6.85 -21.77
N GLU A 574 -8.86 6.90 -22.45
CA GLU A 574 -7.94 8.05 -22.39
C GLU A 574 -7.49 8.55 -23.78
N PRO A 575 -7.01 9.80 -23.88
CA PRO A 575 -7.10 10.63 -25.09
C PRO A 575 -5.93 10.48 -26.07
N SER A 576 -6.23 10.72 -27.34
CA SER A 576 -5.38 10.48 -28.53
C SER A 576 -4.02 11.20 -28.62
N HIS A 577 -3.69 12.15 -27.73
CA HIS A 577 -2.43 12.93 -27.84
C HIS A 577 -1.22 12.26 -27.16
N TRP A 578 -1.33 11.00 -26.75
CA TRP A 578 -0.27 10.23 -26.09
C TRP A 578 0.45 9.23 -27.03
N GLN A 579 0.05 9.17 -28.30
CA GLN A 579 0.62 8.25 -29.29
C GLN A 579 1.96 8.72 -29.90
N ASP A 580 2.47 9.92 -29.56
CA ASP A 580 3.60 10.54 -30.26
C ASP A 580 4.98 10.44 -29.57
N PHE A 581 5.13 9.70 -28.46
CA PHE A 581 6.45 9.54 -27.82
C PHE A 581 7.20 8.32 -28.37
N ASN A 582 8.08 8.56 -29.35
CA ASN A 582 8.95 7.56 -29.97
C ASN A 582 9.89 6.84 -28.99
N ASN A 583 10.08 5.54 -29.24
CA ASN A 583 10.65 4.51 -28.37
C ASN A 583 12.20 4.32 -28.42
N ASP A 584 12.97 5.31 -28.87
CA ASP A 584 14.43 5.14 -28.98
C ASP A 584 15.20 5.69 -27.77
N GLY A 585 15.92 4.77 -27.11
CA GLY A 585 16.69 5.02 -25.90
C GLY A 585 17.99 5.78 -26.17
N VAL A 586 18.04 7.04 -25.74
CA VAL A 586 19.27 7.85 -25.72
C VAL A 586 19.46 8.47 -24.31
N ILE A 587 20.70 8.53 -23.77
CA ILE A 587 21.12 9.16 -22.47
C ILE A 587 21.60 10.64 -22.58
N GLN A 588 20.74 11.64 -22.43
CA GLN A 588 21.13 13.05 -22.65
C GLN A 588 21.91 13.63 -21.47
N ILE A 589 23.18 13.99 -21.67
CA ILE A 589 23.85 14.97 -20.80
C ILE A 589 23.53 16.35 -21.37
N VAL A 590 23.29 17.34 -20.50
CA VAL A 590 23.15 18.76 -20.88
C VAL A 590 24.29 19.52 -20.23
N ARG A 591 25.11 20.18 -21.04
CA ARG A 591 26.14 21.14 -20.66
C ARG A 591 25.72 22.50 -21.19
N GLU A 592 25.79 23.53 -20.36
CA GLU A 592 25.65 24.91 -20.83
C GLU A 592 26.89 25.32 -21.61
N SER A 593 26.68 25.86 -22.80
CA SER A 593 27.70 26.60 -23.54
C SER A 593 27.94 27.95 -22.84
N GLU A 594 29.18 28.16 -22.41
CA GLU A 594 29.95 29.35 -21.97
C GLU A 594 29.38 30.80 -22.08
N GLN A 595 28.08 31.06 -21.94
CA GLN A 595 27.53 32.42 -22.13
C GLN A 595 26.71 33.00 -20.97
N ILE A 596 26.78 32.43 -19.75
CA ILE A 596 26.14 33.07 -18.60
C ILE A 596 27.18 33.57 -17.60
N ALA A 597 27.53 34.84 -17.82
CA ALA A 597 27.77 35.91 -16.85
C ALA A 597 28.84 35.68 -15.76
N GLU A 598 29.98 36.31 -16.01
CA GLU A 598 30.84 36.95 -15.01
C GLU A 598 29.97 37.71 -13.98
N GLY A 599 29.81 37.18 -12.76
CA GLY A 599 29.03 37.89 -11.74
C GLY A 599 28.83 37.23 -10.38
N SER A 600 29.06 35.92 -10.21
CA SER A 600 28.93 35.27 -8.89
C SER A 600 30.09 34.36 -8.55
N GLN A 601 31.28 34.94 -8.45
CA GLN A 601 32.37 34.33 -7.67
C GLN A 601 32.15 34.70 -6.21
N ASP A 602 31.59 33.77 -5.43
CA ASP A 602 31.96 33.50 -4.03
C ASP A 602 30.80 32.81 -3.28
N ARG A 603 30.86 31.48 -3.23
CA ARG A 603 30.77 30.64 -2.01
C ARG A 603 30.19 29.24 -2.28
N ALA A 604 30.97 28.21 -1.93
CA ALA A 604 30.57 26.83 -1.59
C ALA A 604 30.28 25.77 -2.67
N GLY A 605 30.53 26.02 -3.97
CA GLY A 605 30.28 25.01 -5.02
C GLY A 605 31.40 23.96 -5.24
N THR A 606 32.67 24.35 -5.11
CA THR A 606 33.81 23.53 -5.58
C THR A 606 34.24 22.39 -4.67
N SER A 607 33.94 22.44 -3.35
CA SER A 607 34.34 21.39 -2.41
C SER A 607 33.50 20.12 -2.52
N SER A 608 32.23 20.24 -2.94
CA SER A 608 31.32 19.09 -3.12
C SER A 608 31.73 18.25 -4.34
N GLU A 609 32.01 18.90 -5.46
CA GLU A 609 32.41 18.24 -6.71
C GLU A 609 33.68 17.40 -6.57
N GLN A 610 34.74 17.98 -6.00
CA GLN A 610 35.99 17.26 -5.79
C GLN A 610 35.79 16.05 -4.87
N SER A 611 34.96 16.18 -3.82
CA SER A 611 34.67 15.07 -2.91
C SER A 611 33.93 13.90 -3.59
N ARG A 612 33.08 14.17 -4.58
CA ARG A 612 32.39 13.14 -5.39
C ARG A 612 33.39 12.43 -6.32
N ILE A 613 34.29 13.19 -6.94
CA ILE A 613 35.36 12.64 -7.79
C ILE A 613 36.30 11.76 -6.96
N ASP A 614 36.69 12.22 -5.77
CA ASP A 614 37.55 11.47 -4.85
C ASP A 614 36.86 10.19 -4.37
N PHE A 615 35.56 10.25 -4.07
CA PHE A 615 34.76 9.07 -3.79
C PHE A 615 34.79 8.09 -4.97
N LEU A 616 34.50 8.51 -6.20
CA LEU A 616 34.50 7.65 -7.38
C LEU A 616 35.88 7.01 -7.63
N LYS A 617 36.96 7.79 -7.53
CA LYS A 617 38.34 7.29 -7.62
C LYS A 617 38.59 6.22 -6.56
N SER A 618 38.22 6.49 -5.31
CA SER A 618 38.37 5.53 -4.22
C SER A 618 37.54 4.27 -4.47
N PHE A 619 36.29 4.43 -4.92
CA PHE A 619 35.35 3.34 -5.16
C PHE A 619 35.84 2.43 -6.27
N VAL A 620 36.24 2.99 -7.41
CA VAL A 620 36.78 2.26 -8.57
C VAL A 620 38.09 1.55 -8.19
N ALA A 621 38.97 2.21 -7.43
CA ALA A 621 40.23 1.63 -6.95
C ALA A 621 40.03 0.49 -5.92
N HIS A 622 38.90 0.45 -5.21
CA HIS A 622 38.56 -0.66 -4.31
C HIS A 622 38.22 -1.92 -5.12
N THR A 623 39.26 -2.68 -5.51
CA THR A 623 39.16 -4.12 -5.72
C THR A 623 38.76 -4.76 -4.39
N SER A 624 37.95 -5.81 -4.42
CA SER A 624 37.35 -6.50 -3.27
C SER A 624 38.38 -7.08 -2.28
N ARG A 625 39.16 -6.24 -1.61
CA ARG A 625 39.88 -6.61 -0.40
C ARG A 625 38.83 -6.91 0.66
N GLN A 626 38.78 -8.15 1.13
CA GLN A 626 38.04 -8.52 2.33
C GLN A 626 38.43 -7.54 3.43
N SER A 627 37.51 -6.66 3.82
CA SER A 627 37.79 -5.61 4.79
C SER A 627 38.27 -6.24 6.10
N THR A 628 39.53 -6.00 6.42
CA THR A 628 40.15 -6.30 7.71
C THR A 628 39.86 -5.11 8.64
N GLY A 629 39.33 -5.36 9.84
CA GLY A 629 39.09 -4.29 10.82
C GLY A 629 37.65 -4.09 11.28
N LEU A 630 36.73 -4.99 10.93
CA LEU A 630 35.32 -4.87 11.33
C LEU A 630 35.16 -5.13 12.84
N ILE A 631 34.35 -4.32 13.52
CA ILE A 631 34.03 -4.52 14.94
C ILE A 631 32.65 -5.18 15.03
N CYS A 632 32.48 -6.15 15.93
CA CYS A 632 31.18 -6.77 16.15
C CYS A 632 30.23 -5.78 16.84
N ARG A 633 29.21 -5.30 16.11
CA ARG A 633 28.24 -4.33 16.63
C ARG A 633 27.42 -4.86 17.80
N LEU A 634 27.14 -6.17 17.83
CA LEU A 634 26.43 -6.81 18.94
C LEU A 634 27.28 -6.84 20.22
N CYS A 635 28.59 -7.09 20.13
CA CYS A 635 29.48 -6.93 21.29
C CYS A 635 29.49 -5.48 21.79
N VAL A 636 29.55 -4.50 20.89
CA VAL A 636 29.56 -3.07 21.25
C VAL A 636 28.28 -2.65 21.98
N ALA A 637 27.12 -3.10 21.48
CA ALA A 637 25.81 -2.79 22.06
C ALA A 637 25.52 -3.58 23.35
N ASP A 638 26.13 -4.75 23.53
CA ASP A 638 25.96 -5.58 24.71
C ASP A 638 26.65 -4.94 25.94
N PRO A 639 25.89 -4.46 26.95
CA PRO A 639 26.47 -3.84 28.14
C PRO A 639 27.27 -4.85 28.98
N THR A 640 27.02 -6.15 28.81
CA THR A 640 27.69 -7.24 29.55
C THR A 640 28.96 -7.75 28.87
N ALA A 641 29.19 -7.38 27.60
CA ALA A 641 30.40 -7.75 26.88
C ALA A 641 31.63 -7.00 27.40
N SER A 642 32.78 -7.68 27.43
CA SER A 642 34.05 -7.07 27.86
C SER A 642 34.53 -5.97 26.90
N GLU A 643 35.27 -4.98 27.42
CA GLU A 643 35.87 -3.91 26.61
C GLU A 643 36.77 -4.45 25.48
N ASP A 644 37.47 -5.56 25.73
CA ASP A 644 38.28 -6.23 24.71
C ASP A 644 37.43 -6.83 23.60
N ALA A 645 36.28 -7.44 23.94
CA ALA A 645 35.34 -7.96 22.94
C ALA A 645 34.71 -6.83 22.11
N LYS A 646 34.41 -5.69 22.75
CA LYS A 646 33.89 -4.47 22.11
C LYS A 646 34.88 -3.84 21.14
N LYS A 647 36.18 -3.90 21.43
CA LYS A 647 37.24 -3.30 20.59
C LYS A 647 37.87 -4.30 19.61
N LYS A 648 37.52 -5.58 19.69
CA LYS A 648 38.10 -6.64 18.86
C LYS A 648 37.78 -6.40 17.38
N LYS A 649 38.84 -6.27 16.60
CA LYS A 649 38.78 -6.17 15.14
C LYS A 649 38.78 -7.56 14.53
N TRP A 650 37.83 -7.79 13.63
CA TRP A 650 37.60 -9.06 12.97
C TRP A 650 37.89 -8.96 11.47
N VAL A 651 38.32 -10.08 10.92
CA VAL A 651 38.26 -10.33 9.48
C VAL A 651 36.87 -10.88 9.18
N LEU A 652 36.27 -10.48 8.06
CA LEU A 652 34.86 -10.75 7.73
C LEU A 652 34.40 -12.21 7.94
N HIS A 653 35.18 -13.19 7.49
CA HIS A 653 34.87 -14.61 7.70
C HIS A 653 34.78 -14.97 9.20
N ARG A 654 35.71 -14.48 10.02
CA ARG A 654 35.71 -14.72 11.47
C ARG A 654 34.58 -13.95 12.17
N LEU A 655 34.21 -12.77 11.67
CA LEU A 655 33.06 -12.03 12.18
C LEU A 655 31.75 -12.79 11.92
N LYS A 656 31.59 -13.42 10.75
CA LYS A 656 30.43 -14.27 10.46
C LYS A 656 30.36 -15.49 11.38
N LEU A 657 31.49 -16.18 11.62
CA LEU A 657 31.54 -17.28 12.57
C LEU A 657 31.21 -16.82 13.99
N HIS A 658 31.66 -15.62 14.37
CA HIS A 658 31.32 -15.03 15.66
C HIS A 658 29.82 -14.72 15.79
N TYR A 659 29.18 -14.20 14.74
CA TYR A 659 27.72 -13.97 14.71
C TYR A 659 26.91 -15.26 14.78
N LYS A 660 27.36 -16.33 14.11
CA LYS A 660 26.72 -17.65 14.17
C LYS A 660 26.97 -18.38 15.50
N GLY A 661 28.01 -18.00 16.23
CA GLY A 661 28.33 -18.58 17.52
C GLY A 661 27.31 -18.18 18.59
N SER A 662 27.28 -18.93 19.69
CA SER A 662 26.41 -18.64 20.83
C SER A 662 26.78 -17.35 21.58
N THR A 663 27.84 -16.64 21.19
CA THR A 663 28.36 -15.47 21.93
C THR A 663 27.33 -14.34 22.09
N HIS A 664 26.36 -14.23 21.18
CA HIS A 664 25.29 -13.23 21.25
C HIS A 664 23.93 -13.79 21.69
N SER A 665 23.86 -15.06 22.08
CA SER A 665 22.61 -15.59 22.63
C SER A 665 22.38 -15.08 24.05
N ARG A 666 21.12 -15.15 24.48
CA ARG A 666 20.70 -14.62 25.78
C ARG A 666 21.38 -15.33 26.95
N LYS A 667 21.65 -16.64 26.81
CA LYS A 667 22.27 -17.47 27.85
C LYS A 667 23.72 -17.01 28.19
N PRO A 668 24.63 -16.76 27.23
CA PRO A 668 25.94 -16.15 27.49
C PRO A 668 25.90 -14.70 27.97
N GLN A 669 24.92 -13.90 27.54
CA GLN A 669 24.72 -12.54 28.08
C GLN A 669 24.37 -12.59 29.57
N LEU A 670 23.41 -13.44 29.94
CA LEU A 670 23.02 -13.66 31.34
C LEU A 670 24.19 -14.23 32.16
N SER A 671 24.98 -15.16 31.60
CA SER A 671 26.21 -15.65 32.23
C SER A 671 27.23 -14.51 32.49
N SER A 672 27.40 -13.62 31.51
CA SER A 672 28.32 -12.48 31.61
C SER A 672 27.83 -11.44 32.62
N ALA A 673 26.52 -11.18 32.67
CA ALA A 673 25.87 -10.36 33.69
C ALA A 673 26.07 -10.93 35.09
N PHE A 674 25.82 -12.23 35.27
CA PHE A 674 26.05 -12.94 36.53
C PHE A 674 27.50 -12.78 37.01
N ASN A 675 28.47 -13.03 36.13
CA ASN A 675 29.88 -12.90 36.47
C ASN A 675 30.27 -11.46 36.85
N THR A 676 29.63 -10.48 36.22
CA THR A 676 29.83 -9.06 36.55
C THR A 676 29.26 -8.72 37.93
N MET A 677 28.05 -9.20 38.24
CA MET A 677 27.45 -9.06 39.57
C MET A 677 28.27 -9.76 40.65
N GLN A 678 28.75 -10.98 40.37
CA GLN A 678 29.59 -11.73 41.29
C GLN A 678 30.91 -11.00 41.58
N LYS A 679 31.54 -10.40 40.58
CA LYS A 679 32.72 -9.55 40.76
C LYS A 679 32.41 -8.30 41.61
N ALA A 680 31.27 -7.66 41.38
CA ALA A 680 30.83 -6.51 42.18
C ALA A 680 30.58 -6.88 43.66
N LEU A 681 30.18 -8.12 43.91
CA LEU A 681 30.00 -8.69 45.25
C LEU A 681 31.29 -9.34 45.81
N ALA A 682 32.46 -9.03 45.26
CA ALA A 682 33.76 -9.58 45.66
C ALA A 682 33.82 -11.12 45.70
N GLY A 683 33.11 -11.78 44.77
CA GLY A 683 33.04 -13.24 44.69
C GLY A 683 31.96 -13.88 45.57
N GLY A 684 31.11 -13.09 46.22
CA GLY A 684 29.96 -13.56 47.00
C GLY A 684 28.87 -14.19 46.13
N ASP A 685 27.86 -14.76 46.80
CA ASP A 685 26.72 -15.36 46.11
C ASP A 685 25.83 -14.27 45.50
N VAL A 686 25.39 -14.50 44.27
CA VAL A 686 24.55 -13.55 43.50
C VAL A 686 23.08 -13.92 43.69
N PRO A 687 22.20 -13.00 44.14
CA PRO A 687 20.78 -13.27 44.23
C PRO A 687 20.12 -13.33 42.85
N CYS A 688 19.12 -14.19 42.69
CA CYS A 688 18.27 -14.12 41.50
C CYS A 688 17.38 -12.86 41.57
N PRO A 689 17.32 -12.03 40.49
CA PRO A 689 16.51 -10.81 40.47
C PRO A 689 15.01 -11.06 40.72
N HIS A 690 14.52 -12.23 40.32
CA HIS A 690 13.11 -12.63 40.46
C HIS A 690 12.86 -13.49 41.71
N CYS A 691 13.92 -14.02 42.32
CA CYS A 691 13.86 -14.84 43.54
C CYS A 691 14.94 -14.37 44.53
N PRO A 692 14.76 -13.20 45.19
CA PRO A 692 15.81 -12.58 46.00
C PRO A 692 16.30 -13.46 47.17
N SER A 693 15.47 -14.39 47.63
CA SER A 693 15.80 -15.36 48.68
C SER A 693 16.72 -16.49 48.22
N ARG A 694 16.94 -16.64 46.90
CA ARG A 694 17.84 -17.66 46.34
C ARG A 694 19.15 -17.02 45.89
N LEU A 695 20.22 -17.49 46.51
CA LEU A 695 21.59 -17.06 46.27
C LEU A 695 22.34 -18.14 45.49
N PHE A 696 23.14 -17.73 44.51
CA PHE A 696 23.85 -18.64 43.61
C PHE A 696 25.34 -18.31 43.56
N ARG A 697 26.17 -19.33 43.72
CA ARG A 697 27.63 -19.20 43.69
C ARG A 697 28.24 -19.38 42.30
N SER A 698 27.52 -20.01 41.38
CA SER A 698 27.99 -20.27 40.01
C SER A 698 26.97 -19.82 38.98
N SER A 699 27.46 -19.30 37.84
CA SER A 699 26.60 -18.89 36.73
C SER A 699 25.81 -20.04 36.15
N ARG A 700 26.36 -21.26 36.16
CA ARG A 700 25.67 -22.47 35.68
C ARG A 700 24.47 -22.81 36.55
N SER A 701 24.64 -22.93 37.86
CA SER A 701 23.52 -23.20 38.79
C SER A 701 22.44 -22.10 38.74
N TRP A 702 22.86 -20.85 38.51
CA TRP A 702 21.93 -19.74 38.36
C TRP A 702 21.17 -19.81 37.02
N LEU A 703 21.86 -20.10 35.92
CA LEU A 703 21.22 -20.28 34.61
C LEU A 703 20.29 -21.49 34.60
N ASP A 704 20.64 -22.60 35.23
CA ASP A 704 19.76 -23.77 35.37
C ASP A 704 18.49 -23.39 36.15
N HIS A 705 18.61 -22.53 37.16
CA HIS A 705 17.46 -21.97 37.88
C HIS A 705 16.63 -21.03 36.98
N VAL A 706 17.27 -20.14 36.22
CA VAL A 706 16.57 -19.26 35.26
C VAL A 706 15.86 -20.10 34.21
N GLU A 707 16.48 -21.14 33.67
CA GLU A 707 15.90 -22.03 32.67
C GLU A 707 14.69 -22.79 33.22
N LYS A 708 14.78 -23.25 34.47
CA LYS A 708 13.70 -24.02 35.10
C LYS A 708 12.53 -23.18 35.61
N TYR A 709 12.79 -21.98 36.12
CA TYR A 709 11.79 -21.17 36.84
C TYR A 709 11.48 -19.83 36.19
N HIS A 710 12.32 -19.37 35.28
CA HIS A 710 12.24 -18.07 34.59
C HIS A 710 12.55 -18.21 33.09
N ALA A 711 12.09 -19.30 32.45
CA ALA A 711 12.45 -19.64 31.07
C ALA A 711 12.18 -18.50 30.07
N TYR A 712 11.19 -17.65 30.36
CA TYR A 712 10.88 -16.44 29.58
C TYR A 712 12.05 -15.44 29.47
N GLU A 713 13.00 -15.45 30.40
CA GLU A 713 14.21 -14.62 30.34
C GLU A 713 15.26 -15.12 29.34
N LEU A 714 15.16 -16.38 28.86
CA LEU A 714 16.14 -16.99 27.95
C LEU A 714 15.82 -16.77 26.46
N TRP A 715 14.69 -16.16 26.12
CA TRP A 715 14.24 -15.94 24.73
C TRP A 715 14.29 -17.21 23.87
N ILE A 716 14.06 -18.39 24.46
CA ILE A 716 13.99 -19.64 23.71
C ILE A 716 12.70 -19.55 22.89
N LYS A 717 12.85 -19.43 21.56
CA LYS A 717 11.76 -19.79 20.65
C LYS A 717 11.51 -21.27 20.91
N ASN A 718 10.26 -21.64 21.16
CA ASN A 718 9.92 -23.06 21.08
C ASN A 718 10.12 -23.46 19.63
N ASP A 719 11.21 -24.18 19.33
CA ASP A 719 11.51 -24.74 18.00
C ASP A 719 10.57 -25.92 17.66
N SER A 720 9.37 -25.99 18.25
CA SER A 720 8.35 -27.00 17.92
C SER A 720 7.53 -26.68 16.68
N ASP A 721 7.82 -25.55 16.02
CA ASP A 721 7.08 -25.07 14.84
C ASP A 721 7.97 -25.05 13.57
N GLU A 722 9.11 -25.77 13.57
CA GLU A 722 10.04 -25.84 12.41
C GLU A 722 9.87 -27.10 11.52
N GLU A 723 8.81 -27.89 11.70
CA GLU A 723 8.39 -28.88 10.70
C GLU A 723 7.05 -28.43 10.09
N ASP A 724 7.04 -28.21 8.76
CA ASP A 724 5.91 -27.83 7.90
C ASP A 724 5.60 -26.33 7.64
N LEU A 725 6.63 -25.52 7.38
CA LEU A 725 6.45 -24.28 6.58
C LEU A 725 7.14 -24.40 5.23
N GLU A 726 6.53 -25.19 4.34
CA GLU A 726 6.49 -24.81 2.92
C GLU A 726 5.79 -23.45 2.86
N ILE A 727 6.58 -22.39 2.65
CA ILE A 727 6.07 -21.04 2.46
C ILE A 727 5.48 -20.99 1.06
N GLU A 728 4.20 -21.33 0.95
CA GLU A 728 3.35 -20.83 -0.13
C GLU A 728 3.20 -19.30 0.09
N ASP A 729 3.59 -18.56 -0.95
CA ASP A 729 3.60 -17.10 -1.01
C ASP A 729 2.15 -16.58 -1.03
N ASP A 730 1.45 -16.53 0.11
CA ASP A 730 0.10 -15.97 0.18
C ASP A 730 0.02 -14.55 0.75
N GLU A 731 -0.75 -13.76 0.02
CA GLU A 731 -0.93 -12.31 0.07
C GLU A 731 -1.71 -11.87 1.32
N MET A 732 -1.03 -11.30 2.32
CA MET A 732 -1.72 -10.54 3.38
C MET A 732 -2.15 -9.15 2.87
N LEU A 733 -3.38 -9.07 2.33
CA LEU A 733 -4.09 -7.81 2.10
C LEU A 733 -4.94 -7.44 3.33
N LEU A 734 -4.46 -6.45 4.09
CA LEU A 734 -5.23 -5.74 5.13
C LEU A 734 -6.00 -4.58 4.49
N GLU A 735 -7.34 -4.63 4.54
CA GLU A 735 -8.22 -3.47 4.34
C GLU A 735 -9.00 -3.16 5.63
N GLY A 736 -8.66 -2.02 6.26
CA GLY A 736 -9.48 -0.80 6.26
C GLY A 736 -10.81 -0.73 7.02
N ASP A 737 -10.81 0.08 8.08
CA ASP A 737 -11.96 0.63 8.82
C ASP A 737 -12.86 1.58 7.99
N ASP A 738 -14.16 1.66 8.32
CA ASP A 738 -14.95 2.89 8.19
C ASP A 738 -15.97 3.05 9.34
N GLU A 739 -16.18 4.31 9.72
CA GLU A 739 -16.93 4.81 10.87
C GLU A 739 -18.44 4.92 10.59
N GLY A 740 -19.27 4.57 11.59
CA GLY A 740 -20.72 4.83 11.57
C GLY A 740 -21.30 4.93 12.97
N VAL A 741 -21.48 6.17 13.45
CA VAL A 741 -22.11 6.55 14.72
C VAL A 741 -23.64 6.45 14.61
N GLY A 742 -24.29 5.90 15.64
CA GLY A 742 -25.73 6.02 15.90
C GLY A 742 -26.11 5.48 17.29
N GLU A 743 -26.34 6.39 18.23
CA GLU A 743 -26.93 6.12 19.56
C GLU A 743 -28.44 5.86 19.42
N GLU A 744 -29.02 4.93 20.22
CA GLU A 744 -30.31 5.09 20.93
C GLU A 744 -30.61 3.87 21.84
N GLU A 745 -31.45 4.11 22.85
CA GLU A 745 -31.54 3.52 24.19
C GLU A 745 -32.54 2.34 24.38
N ALA A 746 -32.37 1.62 25.51
CA ALA A 746 -33.35 0.88 26.34
C ALA A 746 -34.04 -0.37 25.70
N GLU A 747 -34.41 -1.46 26.39
CA GLU A 747 -34.98 -1.64 27.74
C GLU A 747 -34.59 -3.01 28.34
N GLU A 748 -34.72 -3.10 29.66
CA GLU A 748 -34.69 -4.29 30.51
C GLU A 748 -35.83 -5.25 30.15
N GLU A 749 -35.60 -6.57 30.20
CA GLU A 749 -36.64 -7.48 30.68
C GLU A 749 -36.06 -8.74 31.32
N GLU A 750 -36.43 -8.93 32.58
CA GLU A 750 -36.20 -10.10 33.42
C GLU A 750 -37.00 -11.30 32.89
N GLY A 751 -36.39 -12.48 32.90
CA GLY A 751 -37.07 -13.73 32.52
C GLY A 751 -36.51 -14.92 33.29
N SER A 752 -37.10 -15.15 34.46
CA SER A 752 -36.91 -16.25 35.41
C SER A 752 -37.33 -17.63 34.89
N ASP A 753 -36.72 -18.67 35.47
CA ASP A 753 -37.29 -20.00 35.74
C ASP A 753 -37.64 -20.87 34.50
N GLU A 754 -37.49 -22.20 34.46
CA GLU A 754 -37.22 -23.21 35.46
C GLU A 754 -36.96 -24.54 34.70
N ASN A 755 -36.20 -25.44 35.34
CA ASN A 755 -36.51 -26.88 35.42
C ASN A 755 -36.25 -27.79 34.19
N VAL A 756 -35.51 -28.88 34.44
CA VAL A 756 -35.95 -30.30 34.29
C VAL A 756 -34.79 -31.26 33.97
N GLN A 757 -34.48 -32.09 34.98
CA GLN A 757 -34.15 -33.53 34.97
C GLN A 757 -32.81 -34.06 34.42
N SER A 758 -32.02 -34.51 35.41
CA SER A 758 -31.22 -35.73 35.47
C SER A 758 -31.83 -36.99 34.81
N LEU A 759 -30.99 -37.85 34.19
CA LEU A 759 -30.72 -39.27 34.54
C LEU A 759 -29.79 -39.99 33.51
N PRO A 760 -29.24 -41.20 33.78
CA PRO A 760 -27.82 -41.56 33.54
C PRO A 760 -27.60 -42.86 32.70
N PHE A 761 -26.39 -43.45 32.80
CA PHE A 761 -25.87 -44.74 32.26
C PHE A 761 -25.32 -44.69 30.82
N GLY A 762 -24.22 -45.36 30.44
CA GLY A 762 -23.24 -46.27 31.05
C GLY A 762 -22.06 -46.39 30.04
N GLY A 763 -20.79 -46.53 30.43
CA GLY A 763 -20.20 -47.79 30.91
C GLY A 763 -19.92 -48.74 29.75
N PHE A 764 -18.73 -48.67 29.13
CA PHE A 764 -18.14 -49.81 28.41
C PHE A 764 -16.61 -49.73 28.40
N ASP A 765 -16.02 -50.72 29.06
CA ASP A 765 -14.59 -51.05 29.06
C ASP A 765 -14.16 -51.56 27.67
N THR A 766 -12.88 -51.41 27.33
CA THR A 766 -12.12 -52.52 26.74
C THR A 766 -10.63 -52.32 26.96
N GLU A 767 -10.03 -53.41 27.42
CA GLU A 767 -8.66 -53.59 27.84
C GLU A 767 -7.65 -53.54 26.68
N THR A 768 -6.45 -53.16 27.10
CA THR A 768 -5.11 -53.42 26.57
C THR A 768 -4.90 -54.81 25.95
N GLN A 769 -4.06 -54.88 24.91
CA GLN A 769 -3.00 -55.89 24.87
C GLN A 769 -1.84 -55.45 23.96
N ASP A 770 -0.66 -55.61 24.54
CA ASP A 770 0.68 -55.47 23.98
C ASP A 770 0.93 -56.49 22.86
N GLU A 771 1.90 -56.21 21.98
CA GLU A 771 2.91 -57.20 21.59
C GLU A 771 4.09 -56.54 20.85
N ASP A 772 5.27 -57.03 21.23
CA ASP A 772 6.63 -56.78 20.76
C ASP A 772 6.77 -57.01 19.23
N GLY A 773 7.73 -56.51 18.47
CA GLY A 773 9.19 -56.51 18.65
C GLY A 773 9.83 -57.00 17.34
N ASP A 774 11.09 -56.61 17.11
CA ASP A 774 12.06 -57.16 16.13
C ASP A 774 11.82 -56.82 14.64
N GLU A 775 12.79 -56.73 13.72
CA GLU A 775 14.24 -56.44 13.61
C GLU A 775 14.53 -56.50 12.08
N GLU A 776 15.78 -56.22 11.65
CA GLU A 776 16.39 -56.43 10.30
C GLU A 776 16.13 -55.34 9.23
N GLU A 777 17.06 -54.42 8.94
CA GLU A 777 18.42 -54.59 8.36
C GLU A 777 18.40 -55.12 6.93
N TRP A 778 18.40 -54.25 5.90
CA TRP A 778 18.95 -54.56 4.57
C TRP A 778 19.31 -53.25 3.84
N GLN A 779 20.59 -53.08 3.50
CA GLN A 779 21.11 -52.87 2.13
C GLN A 779 22.46 -52.15 2.14
N GLY A 780 23.51 -52.92 1.90
CA GLY A 780 24.69 -52.49 1.16
C GLY A 780 24.87 -53.39 -0.04
N PHE A 781 25.10 -52.82 -1.22
CA PHE A 781 25.85 -53.47 -2.30
C PHE A 781 26.43 -52.44 -3.27
N ASP A 782 27.73 -52.58 -3.51
CA ASP A 782 28.58 -51.86 -4.44
C ASP A 782 28.22 -52.12 -5.92
N SER A 783 28.66 -51.22 -6.82
CA SER A 783 29.52 -51.62 -7.94
C SER A 783 30.18 -50.43 -8.64
N ASP A 784 31.47 -50.61 -8.92
CA ASP A 784 32.45 -49.72 -9.55
C ASP A 784 32.29 -49.55 -11.07
N ALA A 785 32.75 -48.39 -11.59
CA ALA A 785 33.79 -48.26 -12.63
C ALA A 785 34.18 -46.79 -12.85
#